data_AF-A0A1F4QRS2-F1
#
_entry.id   AF-A0A1F4QRS2-F1
#
_cell.length_a   1.000
_cell.length_b   1.000
_cell.length_c   1.000
_cell.angle_alpha   90.00
_cell.angle_beta   90.00
_cell.angle_gamma   90.00
#
_symmetry.space_group_name_H-M   'P 1'
#
loop_
_entity.id
_entity.type
_entity.pdbx_description
1 polymer ?
#
loop_
_entity_poly.entity_id
_entity_poly.type
_entity_poly.pdbx_seq_one_letter_code
_entity_poly.pdbx_strand_id
1 'polypeptide(L)'
;MIIENIIFEFDNTLIDGDSYVLFLESISGRKSPAKKKSFGSAIEQYKQEFPAAASHDWDNLLQKAKPLAKADFDSAARALVDRLFPQAKEVLSLLHNSGRKIYLLSTSLDLLVRPVADHLGICRDNVFTNEVVVKDNRIVGTDTSQPLSQSLGKLYLAEKLRSEGRLSNSTAIVGQSRSAVAIRRNNIAEMFIYFTEGKENEEIREQADFVIDRFDQLLSLFFSDDELSNMSVPFESSVVTSPRQEKAPKILLLENIHPKASSRLSGNGFQVTSQKPALDEKELIQRGRGFHALGIRSKTHISANTIDQLKDLWVIGAFCIGTSQIDLDAAAQAGIPVFNAPYSNTRSVAELVVGETVMLMRRVFEKSTAAHQGRWLKTAQGSTEIRGKTAGIVGYGHIGSQVSVLLENLGMSVMFYDIMDKLPLGNAKQAASLYDLLETADIITLHVPDTKETRGMIGKNELQRMKRGSSLINSSRGKVVDLTALKEAIEAGHIAGAAVDVFPNEPNQPDDEFTTPLQRISNVILTPHIGGSTTEAQENIASYVSYKIERYLTTGSTTGAVNFPEADIPRLEGKHRILHIHKNVPGVLAKINTIFSQRHINVEGQMLQTHGDIGYLIVDVDHQISEQVFQLMQHITETIRVRRIT
;
A
#
# COMPACT_ATOMS: atom_id res chain seq x y z
N MET A 1 -7.16 -24.94 16.04
CA MET A 1 -6.51 -26.24 15.80
C MET A 1 -5.16 -26.21 16.49
N ILE A 2 -4.89 -27.15 17.39
CA ILE A 2 -3.67 -27.14 18.23
C ILE A 2 -2.58 -27.89 17.46
N ILE A 3 -1.49 -27.21 17.09
CA ILE A 3 -0.30 -27.87 16.52
C ILE A 3 0.31 -28.77 17.59
N GLU A 4 0.41 -30.07 17.30
CA GLU A 4 0.89 -31.12 18.20
C GLU A 4 2.38 -31.42 17.97
N ASN A 5 2.85 -31.31 16.73
CA ASN A 5 4.23 -31.62 16.36
C ASN A 5 4.90 -30.41 15.71
N ILE A 6 6.18 -30.18 16.04
CA ILE A 6 6.98 -29.13 15.43
C ILE A 6 8.28 -29.73 14.91
N ILE A 7 8.52 -29.59 13.62
CA ILE A 7 9.76 -29.98 12.95
C ILE A 7 10.69 -28.77 12.88
N PHE A 8 11.90 -28.89 13.41
CA PHE A 8 12.97 -27.90 13.26
C PHE A 8 14.05 -28.39 12.30
N GLU A 9 14.54 -27.49 11.46
CA GLU A 9 15.73 -27.70 10.64
C GLU A 9 16.98 -27.20 11.36
N PHE A 10 17.71 -28.09 12.02
CA PHE A 10 18.89 -27.74 12.84
C PHE A 10 19.84 -26.73 12.19
N ASP A 11 20.16 -26.97 10.92
CA ASP A 11 21.26 -26.33 10.20
C ASP A 11 21.03 -24.83 9.92
N ASN A 12 19.79 -24.34 10.04
CA ASN A 12 19.44 -22.94 9.77
C ASN A 12 18.47 -22.30 10.78
N THR A 13 17.95 -23.05 11.76
CA THR A 13 16.95 -22.52 12.71
C THR A 13 17.35 -22.55 14.16
N LEU A 14 18.34 -23.37 14.55
CA LEU A 14 18.78 -23.46 15.95
C LEU A 14 20.16 -22.85 16.16
N ILE A 15 20.97 -22.76 15.10
CA ILE A 15 22.32 -22.21 15.13
C ILE A 15 22.46 -21.25 13.95
N ASP A 16 23.22 -20.18 14.14
CA ASP A 16 23.60 -19.25 13.07
C ASP A 16 24.42 -19.96 11.96
N GLY A 17 24.10 -19.69 10.69
CA GLY A 17 24.74 -20.31 9.53
C GLY A 17 26.23 -19.98 9.39
N ASP A 18 26.67 -18.79 9.80
CA ASP A 18 28.09 -18.42 9.81
C ASP A 18 28.88 -19.24 10.85
N SER A 19 28.19 -19.62 11.91
CA SER A 19 28.74 -20.43 13.00
C SER A 19 28.99 -21.87 12.60
N TYR A 20 28.17 -22.41 11.71
CA TYR A 20 28.37 -23.73 11.11
C TYR A 20 29.57 -23.75 10.14
N VAL A 21 29.78 -22.69 9.35
CA VAL A 21 30.92 -22.57 8.43
C VAL A 21 32.26 -22.42 9.18
N LEU A 22 32.32 -21.52 10.18
CA LEU A 22 33.50 -21.35 11.05
C LEU A 22 33.88 -22.66 11.77
N PHE A 23 32.88 -23.50 12.03
CA PHE A 23 33.08 -24.81 12.61
C PHE A 23 33.74 -25.79 11.61
N LEU A 24 33.28 -25.88 10.35
CA LEU A 24 33.92 -26.69 9.31
C LEU A 24 35.39 -26.29 9.08
N GLU A 25 35.70 -25.00 9.20
CA GLU A 25 37.07 -24.49 9.16
C GLU A 25 37.92 -25.00 10.33
N SER A 26 37.36 -25.07 11.54
CA SER A 26 38.08 -25.51 12.74
C SER A 26 38.49 -26.99 12.70
N ILE A 27 37.65 -27.85 12.11
CA ILE A 27 37.89 -29.30 12.01
C ILE A 27 38.74 -29.66 10.79
N SER A 28 38.63 -28.93 9.67
CA SER A 28 39.45 -29.20 8.46
C SER A 28 40.94 -28.84 8.63
N GLY A 29 41.31 -28.12 9.70
CA GLY A 29 42.69 -27.75 10.02
C GLY A 29 43.28 -26.66 9.12
N ARG A 30 42.45 -25.95 8.35
CA ARG A 30 42.86 -24.83 7.49
C ARG A 30 42.50 -23.50 8.15
N LYS A 31 43.50 -22.69 8.50
CA LYS A 31 43.30 -21.28 8.91
C LYS A 31 43.23 -20.41 7.65
N SER A 32 42.10 -19.76 7.40
CA SER A 32 42.03 -18.65 6.44
C SER A 32 42.77 -17.42 6.99
N PRO A 33 43.57 -16.69 6.19
CA PRO A 33 44.26 -15.49 6.63
C PRO A 33 43.30 -14.29 6.58
N ALA A 34 42.43 -14.08 7.57
CA ALA A 34 41.65 -12.83 7.61
C ALA A 34 41.24 -12.42 9.04
N LYS A 35 42.10 -11.62 9.69
CA LYS A 35 41.63 -10.59 10.62
C LYS A 35 41.01 -9.45 9.79
N LYS A 36 39.77 -9.08 10.10
CA LYS A 36 39.12 -7.78 9.77
C LYS A 36 39.03 -7.43 8.27
N LYS A 37 38.00 -7.92 7.57
CA LYS A 37 37.21 -7.18 6.55
C LYS A 37 35.99 -8.02 6.12
N SER A 38 34.94 -7.36 5.65
CA SER A 38 33.56 -7.86 5.42
C SER A 38 33.40 -9.36 5.16
N PHE A 39 32.65 -10.01 6.04
CA PHE A 39 32.39 -11.47 6.08
C PHE A 39 31.81 -12.06 4.78
N GLY A 40 31.13 -11.27 3.95
CA GLY A 40 30.49 -11.76 2.71
C GLY A 40 31.45 -12.33 1.66
N SER A 41 32.65 -11.76 1.49
CA SER A 41 33.56 -12.18 0.41
C SER A 41 34.35 -13.45 0.72
N ALA A 42 34.60 -13.77 2.00
CA ALA A 42 35.30 -14.99 2.39
C ALA A 42 34.41 -16.25 2.23
N ILE A 43 33.12 -16.12 2.52
CA ILE A 43 32.13 -17.21 2.37
C ILE A 43 31.85 -17.49 0.88
N GLU A 44 31.76 -16.46 0.03
CA GLU A 44 31.63 -16.63 -1.42
C GLU A 44 32.87 -17.28 -2.04
N GLN A 45 34.06 -16.92 -1.57
CA GLN A 45 35.31 -17.54 -1.99
C GLN A 45 35.41 -19.01 -1.54
N TYR A 46 34.92 -19.35 -0.35
CA TYR A 46 34.85 -20.74 0.15
C TYR A 46 33.81 -21.59 -0.60
N LYS A 47 32.63 -21.03 -0.92
CA LYS A 47 31.59 -21.67 -1.75
C LYS A 47 32.06 -21.93 -3.18
N GLN A 48 32.93 -21.07 -3.73
CA GLN A 48 33.56 -21.25 -5.03
C GLN A 48 34.69 -22.29 -5.01
N GLU A 49 35.51 -22.34 -3.95
CA GLU A 49 36.61 -23.31 -3.81
C GLU A 49 36.14 -24.72 -3.41
N PHE A 50 35.00 -24.84 -2.70
CA PHE A 50 34.44 -26.10 -2.23
C PHE A 50 32.90 -26.16 -2.40
N PRO A 51 32.40 -26.44 -3.62
CA PRO A 51 30.95 -26.59 -3.88
C PRO A 51 30.28 -27.64 -2.99
N ALA A 52 31.06 -28.64 -2.53
CA ALA A 52 30.68 -29.74 -1.65
C ALA A 52 30.25 -29.31 -0.22
N ALA A 53 30.82 -28.22 0.31
CA ALA A 53 30.46 -27.71 1.64
C ALA A 53 29.06 -27.06 1.64
N ALA A 54 28.60 -26.58 0.49
CA ALA A 54 27.23 -26.09 0.30
C ALA A 54 26.23 -27.23 0.02
N SER A 55 26.69 -28.41 -0.37
CA SER A 55 25.85 -29.58 -0.68
C SER A 55 25.75 -30.61 0.44
N HIS A 56 26.30 -30.33 1.64
CA HIS A 56 26.45 -31.31 2.72
C HIS A 56 27.14 -32.61 2.27
N ASP A 57 28.08 -32.52 1.31
CA ASP A 57 28.89 -33.65 0.84
C ASP A 57 30.02 -33.91 1.85
N TRP A 58 29.61 -34.52 2.96
CA TRP A 58 30.45 -34.85 4.10
C TRP A 58 31.58 -35.81 3.74
N ASP A 59 31.35 -36.74 2.81
CA ASP A 59 32.38 -37.70 2.40
C ASP A 59 33.57 -36.99 1.75
N ASN A 60 33.32 -36.01 0.89
CA ASN A 60 34.36 -35.19 0.27
C ASN A 60 35.08 -34.29 1.30
N LEU A 61 34.35 -33.75 2.27
CA LEU A 61 34.90 -32.90 3.32
C LEU A 61 35.78 -33.70 4.29
N LEU A 62 35.32 -34.88 4.71
CA LEU A 62 36.04 -35.81 5.59
C LEU A 62 37.28 -36.40 4.90
N GLN A 63 37.22 -36.68 3.59
CA GLN A 63 38.39 -37.13 2.81
C GLN A 63 39.50 -36.05 2.71
N LYS A 64 39.13 -34.77 2.76
CA LYS A 64 40.06 -33.64 2.66
C LYS A 64 40.57 -33.15 4.02
N ALA A 65 39.94 -33.55 5.12
CA ALA A 65 40.33 -33.21 6.48
C ALA A 65 41.52 -34.05 6.96
N LYS A 66 42.22 -33.58 8.00
CA LYS A 66 43.16 -34.44 8.76
C LYS A 66 42.39 -35.62 9.36
N PRO A 67 43.03 -36.76 9.70
CA PRO A 67 42.33 -37.87 10.33
C PRO A 67 41.58 -37.42 11.59
N LEU A 68 40.24 -37.50 11.57
CA LEU A 68 39.39 -37.07 12.67
C LEU A 68 38.95 -38.25 13.52
N ALA A 69 39.01 -38.07 14.84
CA ALA A 69 38.44 -38.96 15.84
C ALA A 69 37.15 -38.37 16.42
N LYS A 70 36.35 -39.20 17.09
CA LYS A 70 35.12 -38.74 17.76
C LYS A 70 35.36 -37.57 18.73
N ALA A 71 36.49 -37.57 19.43
CA ALA A 71 36.86 -36.51 20.38
C ALA A 71 37.03 -35.12 19.73
N ASP A 72 37.36 -35.05 18.44
CA ASP A 72 37.48 -33.78 17.72
C ASP A 72 36.10 -33.11 17.53
N PHE A 73 35.03 -33.91 17.47
CA PHE A 73 33.66 -33.44 17.37
C PHE A 73 33.06 -33.03 18.73
N ASP A 74 33.54 -33.60 19.85
CA ASP A 74 33.06 -33.24 21.20
C ASP A 74 33.39 -31.77 21.56
N SER A 75 34.53 -31.25 21.11
CA SER A 75 34.87 -29.84 21.29
C SER A 75 33.99 -28.93 20.44
N ALA A 76 33.63 -29.39 19.24
CA ALA A 76 32.83 -28.66 18.30
C ALA A 76 31.36 -28.58 18.70
N ALA A 77 30.77 -29.71 19.11
CA ALA A 77 29.40 -29.73 19.57
C ALA A 77 29.21 -28.81 20.80
N ARG A 78 30.21 -28.73 21.69
CA ARG A 78 30.24 -27.73 22.78
C ARG A 78 30.26 -26.30 22.27
N ALA A 79 31.09 -25.99 21.28
CA ALA A 79 31.13 -24.65 20.68
C ALA A 79 29.83 -24.26 19.96
N LEU A 80 29.08 -25.24 19.41
CA LEU A 80 27.76 -24.98 18.81
C LEU A 80 26.69 -24.66 19.88
N VAL A 81 26.78 -25.26 21.08
CA VAL A 81 25.89 -24.91 22.19
C VAL A 81 26.02 -23.43 22.58
N ASP A 82 27.25 -22.89 22.60
CA ASP A 82 27.52 -21.48 22.92
C ASP A 82 27.02 -20.50 21.83
N ARG A 83 26.55 -21.02 20.69
CA ARG A 83 26.11 -20.25 19.52
C ARG A 83 24.65 -20.52 19.12
N LEU A 84 23.90 -21.18 20.00
CA LEU A 84 22.46 -21.30 19.86
C LEU A 84 21.81 -19.91 19.86
N PHE A 85 20.70 -19.75 19.12
CA PHE A 85 19.94 -18.50 19.19
C PHE A 85 19.53 -18.18 20.64
N PRO A 86 19.51 -16.88 21.02
CA PRO A 86 19.05 -16.47 22.34
C PRO A 86 17.69 -17.09 22.66
N GLN A 87 17.52 -17.57 23.89
CA GLN A 87 16.28 -18.17 24.41
C GLN A 87 15.81 -19.46 23.72
N ALA A 88 16.54 -20.01 22.73
CA ALA A 88 16.10 -21.21 22.01
C ALA A 88 15.79 -22.40 22.95
N LYS A 89 16.65 -22.63 23.95
CA LYS A 89 16.43 -23.67 24.97
C LYS A 89 15.16 -23.45 25.79
N GLU A 90 14.91 -22.21 26.20
CA GLU A 90 13.75 -21.85 27.01
C GLU A 90 12.44 -21.99 26.21
N VAL A 91 12.43 -21.46 24.98
CA VAL A 91 11.29 -21.56 24.05
C VAL A 91 10.97 -23.02 23.73
N LEU A 92 11.98 -23.84 23.40
CA LEU A 92 11.76 -25.26 23.14
C LEU A 92 11.27 -26.01 24.39
N SER A 93 11.77 -25.66 25.57
CA SER A 93 11.28 -26.24 26.83
C SER A 93 9.81 -25.91 27.09
N LEU A 94 9.39 -24.67 26.85
CA LEU A 94 7.99 -24.24 26.98
C LEU A 94 7.09 -24.98 25.98
N LEU A 95 7.50 -25.05 24.71
CA LEU A 95 6.78 -25.81 23.68
C LEU A 95 6.65 -27.28 24.08
N HIS A 96 7.72 -27.91 24.56
CA HIS A 96 7.66 -29.30 25.01
C HIS A 96 6.72 -29.50 26.21
N ASN A 97 6.83 -28.63 27.23
CA ASN A 97 6.01 -28.70 28.44
C ASN A 97 4.51 -28.49 28.17
N SER A 98 4.16 -27.86 27.05
CA SER A 98 2.78 -27.73 26.58
C SER A 98 2.19 -28.98 25.95
N GLY A 99 2.95 -30.09 25.94
CA GLY A 99 2.53 -31.36 25.34
C GLY A 99 2.92 -31.53 23.87
N ARG A 100 3.65 -30.57 23.29
CA ARG A 100 4.08 -30.64 21.89
C ARG A 100 5.30 -31.53 21.72
N LYS A 101 5.30 -32.30 20.64
CA LYS A 101 6.43 -33.14 20.26
C LYS A 101 7.35 -32.36 19.32
N ILE A 102 8.60 -32.23 19.73
CA ILE A 102 9.63 -31.53 18.97
C ILE A 102 10.44 -32.58 18.20
N TYR A 103 10.57 -32.38 16.89
CA TYR A 103 11.32 -33.20 15.97
C TYR A 103 12.46 -32.38 15.37
N LEU A 104 13.65 -32.97 15.33
CA LEU A 104 14.83 -32.34 14.76
C LEU A 104 15.30 -33.14 13.55
N LEU A 105 15.22 -32.53 12.36
CA LEU A 105 15.64 -33.14 11.11
C LEU A 105 16.84 -32.36 10.55
N SER A 106 18.00 -33.01 10.49
CA SER A 106 19.25 -32.39 10.05
C SER A 106 19.97 -33.26 9.03
N THR A 107 20.55 -32.64 8.00
CA THR A 107 21.45 -33.32 7.05
C THR A 107 22.90 -33.34 7.57
N SER A 108 23.14 -32.85 8.79
CA SER A 108 24.44 -32.84 9.45
C SER A 108 24.76 -34.15 10.18
N LEU A 109 26.02 -34.28 10.57
CA LEU A 109 26.53 -35.44 11.30
C LEU A 109 25.92 -35.57 12.69
N ASP A 110 25.56 -36.79 13.06
CA ASP A 110 25.01 -37.11 14.38
C ASP A 110 25.90 -36.64 15.54
N LEU A 111 27.22 -36.79 15.39
CA LEU A 111 28.22 -36.37 16.38
C LEU A 111 28.17 -34.86 16.71
N LEU A 112 27.59 -34.04 15.83
CA LEU A 112 27.45 -32.59 16.03
C LEU A 112 26.07 -32.24 16.56
N VAL A 113 25.05 -32.81 15.95
CA VAL A 113 23.65 -32.45 16.23
C VAL A 113 23.20 -33.04 17.55
N ARG A 114 23.54 -34.30 17.84
CA ARG A 114 23.01 -35.03 18.99
C ARG A 114 23.40 -34.41 20.34
N PRO A 115 24.66 -33.98 20.58
CA PRO A 115 24.99 -33.31 21.84
C PRO A 115 24.28 -31.96 22.02
N VAL A 116 24.04 -31.22 20.93
CA VAL A 116 23.29 -29.96 20.96
C VAL A 116 21.81 -30.21 21.23
N ALA A 117 21.21 -31.22 20.58
CA ALA A 117 19.83 -31.63 20.83
C ALA A 117 19.62 -32.11 22.26
N ASP A 118 20.57 -32.88 22.81
CA ASP A 118 20.59 -33.28 24.23
C ASP A 118 20.66 -32.04 25.14
N HIS A 119 21.49 -31.04 24.80
CA HIS A 119 21.55 -29.78 25.56
C HIS A 119 20.24 -28.98 25.54
N LEU A 120 19.52 -29.01 24.41
CA LEU A 120 18.21 -28.39 24.21
C LEU A 120 17.06 -29.18 24.83
N GLY A 121 17.30 -30.39 25.36
CA GLY A 121 16.28 -31.24 25.97
C GLY A 121 15.34 -31.91 24.95
N ILE A 122 15.75 -32.04 23.70
CA ILE A 122 14.94 -32.71 22.66
C ILE A 122 15.03 -34.23 22.84
N CYS A 123 13.89 -34.91 22.80
CA CYS A 123 13.83 -36.37 22.92
C CYS A 123 14.71 -37.05 21.85
N ARG A 124 15.61 -37.94 22.27
CA ARG A 124 16.58 -38.62 21.38
C ARG A 124 15.94 -39.38 20.23
N ASP A 125 14.76 -39.97 20.46
CA ASP A 125 14.04 -40.72 19.44
C ASP A 125 13.46 -39.81 18.34
N ASN A 126 13.40 -38.49 18.60
CA ASN A 126 12.91 -37.49 17.66
C ASN A 126 14.04 -36.70 16.99
N VAL A 127 15.30 -37.10 17.19
CA VAL A 127 16.48 -36.48 16.56
C VAL A 127 16.97 -37.37 15.43
N PHE A 128 16.88 -36.87 14.20
CA PHE A 128 17.27 -37.56 12.99
C PHE A 128 18.36 -36.80 12.24
N THR A 129 19.45 -37.49 11.96
CA THR A 129 20.75 -36.98 11.53
C THR A 129 21.43 -38.03 10.63
N ASN A 130 22.59 -37.69 10.06
CA ASN A 130 23.42 -38.66 9.35
C ASN A 130 24.48 -39.29 10.27
N GLU A 131 24.51 -40.62 10.35
CA GLU A 131 25.54 -41.34 11.10
C GLU A 131 26.88 -41.36 10.36
N VAL A 132 27.95 -41.47 11.14
CA VAL A 132 29.33 -41.56 10.63
C VAL A 132 29.78 -43.01 10.52
N VAL A 133 30.58 -43.30 9.49
CA VAL A 133 31.28 -44.58 9.35
C VAL A 133 32.64 -44.46 10.02
N VAL A 134 32.90 -45.33 11.01
CA VAL A 134 34.16 -45.36 11.77
C VAL A 134 34.98 -46.59 11.40
N LYS A 135 36.25 -46.38 11.04
CA LYS A 135 37.23 -47.44 10.78
C LYS A 135 38.55 -47.10 11.49
N ASP A 136 39.13 -48.06 12.20
CA ASP A 136 40.39 -47.89 12.95
C ASP A 136 40.38 -46.65 13.88
N ASN A 137 39.25 -46.47 14.59
CA ASN A 137 39.01 -45.33 15.49
C ASN A 137 39.04 -43.95 14.80
N ARG A 138 38.81 -43.91 13.49
CA ARG A 138 38.76 -42.69 12.66
C ARG A 138 37.47 -42.63 11.88
N ILE A 139 36.95 -41.42 11.71
CA ILE A 139 35.76 -41.17 10.89
C ILE A 139 36.21 -41.13 9.43
N VAL A 140 35.66 -42.04 8.62
CA VAL A 140 36.08 -42.23 7.21
C VAL A 140 34.99 -41.85 6.20
N GLY A 141 33.80 -41.48 6.67
CA GLY A 141 32.68 -41.05 5.84
C GLY A 141 31.36 -41.03 6.61
N THR A 142 30.27 -40.96 5.87
CA THR A 142 28.88 -40.99 6.35
C THR A 142 28.12 -42.21 5.84
N ASP A 143 27.11 -42.64 6.57
CA ASP A 143 26.23 -43.71 6.10
C ASP A 143 25.29 -43.19 5.00
N THR A 144 25.66 -43.45 3.75
CA THR A 144 24.92 -43.02 2.55
C THR A 144 23.60 -43.78 2.35
N SER A 145 23.35 -44.84 3.11
CA SER A 145 22.08 -45.58 3.08
C SER A 145 20.95 -44.86 3.85
N GLN A 146 21.30 -43.90 4.71
CA GLN A 146 20.32 -43.17 5.51
C GLN A 146 19.54 -42.16 4.65
N PRO A 147 18.24 -41.97 4.91
CA PRO A 147 17.42 -41.06 4.11
C PRO A 147 17.96 -39.64 4.05
N LEU A 148 18.47 -39.11 5.17
CA LEU A 148 18.98 -37.74 5.29
C LEU A 148 20.31 -37.50 4.54
N SER A 149 20.92 -38.55 3.97
CA SER A 149 22.05 -38.45 3.03
C SER A 149 21.59 -38.14 1.59
N GLN A 150 20.28 -38.16 1.32
CA GLN A 150 19.68 -37.94 -0.01
C GLN A 150 19.04 -36.55 -0.13
N SER A 151 18.94 -36.02 -1.35
CA SER A 151 18.45 -34.65 -1.63
C SER A 151 17.00 -34.38 -1.18
N LEU A 152 16.15 -35.41 -1.11
CA LEU A 152 14.77 -35.34 -0.59
C LEU A 152 14.60 -36.07 0.76
N GLY A 153 15.71 -36.34 1.46
CA GLY A 153 15.74 -37.14 2.67
C GLY A 153 14.81 -36.65 3.78
N LYS A 154 14.78 -35.33 4.01
CA LYS A 154 13.92 -34.70 5.02
C LYS A 154 12.43 -34.89 4.69
N LEU A 155 12.04 -34.77 3.42
CA LEU A 155 10.66 -34.98 2.98
C LEU A 155 10.25 -36.44 3.19
N TYR A 156 11.04 -37.37 2.66
CA TYR A 156 10.78 -38.81 2.80
C TYR A 156 10.69 -39.23 4.27
N LEU A 157 11.59 -38.73 5.11
CA LEU A 157 11.57 -39.02 6.54
C LEU A 157 10.30 -38.46 7.21
N ALA A 158 9.89 -37.25 6.88
CA ALA A 158 8.65 -36.67 7.42
C ALA A 158 7.41 -37.48 6.96
N GLU A 159 7.36 -37.94 5.71
CA GLU A 159 6.30 -38.85 5.22
C GLU A 159 6.31 -40.17 5.98
N LYS A 160 7.49 -40.77 6.16
CA LYS A 160 7.65 -42.01 6.90
C LYS A 160 7.16 -41.87 8.34
N LEU A 161 7.59 -40.83 9.06
CA LEU A 161 7.16 -40.55 10.43
C LEU A 161 5.64 -40.34 10.53
N ARG A 162 5.03 -39.73 9.52
CA ARG A 162 3.56 -39.60 9.44
C ARG A 162 2.89 -40.95 9.21
N SER A 163 3.41 -41.77 8.30
CA SER A 163 2.87 -43.12 8.03
C SER A 163 2.97 -44.05 9.24
N GLU A 164 3.99 -43.86 10.08
CA GLU A 164 4.18 -44.58 11.34
C GLU A 164 3.32 -44.03 12.50
N GLY A 165 2.48 -43.01 12.23
CA GLY A 165 1.65 -42.35 13.25
C GLY A 165 2.44 -41.51 14.25
N ARG A 166 3.71 -41.22 13.98
CA ARG A 166 4.56 -40.40 14.85
C ARG A 166 4.32 -38.91 14.62
N LEU A 167 4.06 -38.50 13.38
CA LEU A 167 3.57 -37.15 13.05
C LEU A 167 2.06 -37.21 12.79
N SER A 168 1.32 -36.31 13.43
CA SER A 168 -0.10 -36.08 13.17
C SER A 168 -0.29 -35.04 12.06
N ASN A 169 -1.54 -34.85 11.62
CA ASN A 169 -1.87 -33.80 10.65
C ASN A 169 -1.55 -32.39 11.21
N SER A 170 -1.65 -32.23 12.53
CA SER A 170 -1.35 -30.99 13.25
C SER A 170 0.17 -30.81 13.43
N THR A 171 0.89 -30.62 12.32
CA THR A 171 2.34 -30.47 12.30
C THR A 171 2.75 -29.12 11.71
N ALA A 172 3.68 -28.42 12.36
CA ALA A 172 4.35 -27.24 11.82
C ALA A 172 5.82 -27.56 11.48
N ILE A 173 6.37 -26.85 10.50
CA ILE A 173 7.80 -26.88 10.18
C ILE A 173 8.40 -25.48 10.29
N VAL A 174 9.52 -25.38 11.01
CA VAL A 174 10.32 -24.16 11.16
C VAL A 174 11.63 -24.39 10.41
N GLY A 175 11.91 -23.54 9.43
CA GLY A 175 13.01 -23.79 8.49
C GLY A 175 13.34 -22.63 7.57
N GLN A 176 14.37 -22.84 6.74
CA GLN A 176 14.76 -21.93 5.65
C GLN A 176 15.02 -22.68 4.33
N SER A 177 14.73 -23.98 4.25
CA SER A 177 15.13 -24.81 3.12
C SER A 177 13.99 -25.12 2.12
N ARG A 178 14.38 -25.54 0.92
CA ARG A 178 13.45 -26.13 -0.07
C ARG A 178 12.78 -27.40 0.47
N SER A 179 13.39 -28.10 1.42
CA SER A 179 12.77 -29.26 2.08
C SER A 179 11.62 -28.85 2.97
N ALA A 180 11.70 -27.69 3.65
CA ALA A 180 10.58 -27.17 4.44
C ALA A 180 9.37 -26.83 3.55
N VAL A 181 9.64 -26.18 2.41
CA VAL A 181 8.64 -25.94 1.36
C VAL A 181 8.02 -27.25 0.86
N ALA A 182 8.84 -28.26 0.58
CA ALA A 182 8.34 -29.54 0.09
C ALA A 182 7.46 -30.26 1.12
N ILE A 183 7.84 -30.25 2.40
CA ILE A 183 7.06 -30.83 3.50
C ILE A 183 5.69 -30.13 3.62
N ARG A 184 5.67 -28.79 3.48
CA ARG A 184 4.45 -27.99 3.50
C ARG A 184 3.55 -28.25 2.28
N ARG A 185 4.12 -28.30 1.07
CA ARG A 185 3.38 -28.51 -0.19
C ARG A 185 2.77 -29.91 -0.30
N ASN A 186 3.39 -30.92 0.30
CA ASN A 186 2.86 -32.28 0.37
C ASN A 186 1.89 -32.49 1.56
N ASN A 187 1.43 -31.41 2.19
CA ASN A 187 0.49 -31.43 3.32
C ASN A 187 0.95 -32.28 4.51
N ILE A 188 2.26 -32.46 4.70
CA ILE A 188 2.82 -33.16 5.88
C ILE A 188 2.84 -32.22 7.07
N ALA A 189 3.20 -30.95 6.83
CA ALA A 189 3.00 -29.86 7.76
C ALA A 189 1.85 -28.97 7.27
N GLU A 190 0.98 -28.54 8.18
CA GLU A 190 -0.08 -27.56 7.94
C GLU A 190 0.45 -26.13 7.89
N MET A 191 1.60 -25.89 8.52
CA MET A 191 2.18 -24.57 8.69
C MET A 191 3.68 -24.61 8.42
N PHE A 192 4.16 -23.70 7.58
CA PHE A 192 5.57 -23.41 7.38
C PHE A 192 5.91 -22.03 7.92
N ILE A 193 6.82 -22.01 8.88
CA ILE A 193 7.35 -20.82 9.53
C ILE A 193 8.79 -20.60 9.03
N TYR A 194 9.01 -19.51 8.30
CA TYR A 194 10.33 -19.09 7.87
C TYR A 194 10.99 -18.26 8.96
N PHE A 195 12.06 -18.78 9.56
CA PHE A 195 12.84 -18.08 10.57
C PHE A 195 14.04 -17.40 9.93
N THR A 196 14.29 -16.10 10.12
CA THR A 196 15.37 -15.35 9.44
C THR A 196 16.19 -14.47 10.38
N GLU A 197 17.50 -14.69 10.47
CA GLU A 197 18.44 -13.77 11.17
C GLU A 197 19.62 -13.37 10.25
N GLY A 198 19.51 -13.58 8.92
CA GLY A 198 20.63 -13.43 7.97
C GLY A 198 20.23 -13.17 6.51
N LYS A 199 21.08 -13.61 5.54
CA LYS A 199 20.85 -13.39 4.10
C LYS A 199 19.61 -14.15 3.64
N GLU A 200 18.56 -13.42 3.31
CA GLU A 200 17.25 -13.99 2.96
C GLU A 200 17.26 -14.71 1.61
N ASN A 201 16.60 -15.87 1.55
CA ASN A 201 16.23 -16.50 0.28
C ASN A 201 14.78 -16.13 -0.04
N GLU A 202 14.62 -15.10 -0.86
CA GLU A 202 13.32 -14.54 -1.24
C GLU A 202 12.39 -15.61 -1.87
N GLU A 203 12.95 -16.52 -2.68
CA GLU A 203 12.20 -17.63 -3.30
C GLU A 203 11.57 -18.57 -2.26
N ILE A 204 12.25 -18.82 -1.14
CA ILE A 204 11.75 -19.70 -0.08
C ILE A 204 10.83 -18.93 0.88
N ARG A 205 11.21 -17.69 1.22
CA ARG A 205 10.44 -16.79 2.09
C ARG A 205 9.02 -16.57 1.57
N GLU A 206 8.85 -16.35 0.27
CA GLU A 206 7.53 -16.15 -0.36
C GLU A 206 6.59 -17.36 -0.24
N GLN A 207 7.14 -18.54 0.07
CA GLN A 207 6.37 -19.78 0.18
C GLN A 207 5.98 -20.12 1.63
N ALA A 208 6.37 -19.28 2.59
CA ALA A 208 6.05 -19.47 4.00
C ALA A 208 4.65 -18.95 4.37
N ASP A 209 4.04 -19.58 5.36
CA ASP A 209 2.78 -19.10 5.94
C ASP A 209 3.03 -17.92 6.90
N PHE A 210 4.14 -17.99 7.65
CA PHE A 210 4.60 -16.96 8.60
C PHE A 210 6.10 -16.71 8.46
N VAL A 211 6.52 -15.46 8.66
CA VAL A 211 7.94 -15.06 8.71
C VAL A 211 8.26 -14.46 10.06
N ILE A 212 9.26 -15.01 10.75
CA ILE A 212 9.73 -14.55 12.06
C ILE A 212 11.24 -14.27 12.02
N ASP A 213 11.69 -13.30 12.80
CA ASP A 213 13.10 -12.88 12.89
C ASP A 213 13.70 -13.07 14.29
N ARG A 214 12.87 -13.43 15.27
CA ARG A 214 13.30 -13.81 16.62
C ARG A 214 12.71 -15.13 17.05
N PHE A 215 13.50 -15.94 17.74
CA PHE A 215 13.10 -17.30 18.09
C PHE A 215 11.92 -17.34 19.07
N ASP A 216 11.78 -16.33 19.91
CA ASP A 216 10.69 -16.21 20.88
C ASP A 216 9.32 -15.88 20.24
N GLN A 217 9.28 -15.37 19.00
CA GLN A 217 8.04 -15.21 18.23
C GLN A 217 7.37 -16.55 17.90
N LEU A 218 8.06 -17.69 18.04
CA LEU A 218 7.40 -19.00 17.98
C LEU A 218 6.36 -19.18 19.08
N LEU A 219 6.58 -18.59 20.26
CA LEU A 219 5.63 -18.69 21.35
C LEU A 219 4.29 -18.03 20.98
N SER A 220 4.32 -16.88 20.31
CA SER A 220 3.08 -16.21 19.86
C SER A 220 2.40 -16.92 18.71
N LEU A 221 3.06 -17.85 18.01
CA LEU A 221 2.42 -18.73 17.02
C LEU A 221 1.69 -19.91 17.68
N PHE A 222 2.21 -20.43 18.78
CA PHE A 222 1.72 -21.68 19.37
C PHE A 222 0.93 -21.54 20.68
N PHE A 223 1.03 -20.43 21.39
CA PHE A 223 0.34 -20.22 22.66
C PHE A 223 -0.64 -19.05 22.62
N SER A 224 -1.73 -19.17 23.35
CA SER A 224 -2.64 -18.07 23.67
C SER A 224 -2.04 -17.08 24.66
N ASP A 225 -2.61 -15.88 24.73
CA ASP A 225 -2.24 -14.84 25.68
C ASP A 225 -2.41 -15.28 27.15
N ASP A 226 -3.46 -16.03 27.43
CA ASP A 226 -3.73 -16.57 28.78
C ASP A 226 -2.68 -17.62 29.17
N GLU A 227 -2.29 -18.51 28.24
CA GLU A 227 -1.23 -19.48 28.48
C GLU A 227 0.10 -18.79 28.75
N LEU A 228 0.48 -17.81 27.93
CA LEU A 228 1.75 -17.10 28.09
C LEU A 228 1.81 -16.24 29.35
N SER A 229 0.70 -15.59 29.72
CA SER A 229 0.61 -14.81 30.95
C SER A 229 0.78 -15.68 32.19
N ASN A 230 0.28 -16.92 32.16
CA ASN A 230 0.43 -17.87 33.26
C ASN A 230 1.84 -18.49 33.33
N MET A 231 2.61 -18.48 32.23
CA MET A 231 3.92 -19.13 32.15
C MET A 231 5.08 -18.33 32.76
N SER A 232 4.85 -17.10 33.27
CA SER A 232 5.89 -16.25 33.91
C SER A 232 7.20 -16.12 33.11
N VAL A 233 7.11 -16.17 31.79
CA VAL A 233 8.28 -16.13 30.91
C VAL A 233 8.84 -14.70 30.89
N PRO A 234 10.15 -14.48 31.12
CA PRO A 234 10.77 -13.18 30.98
C PRO A 234 10.85 -12.82 29.49
N PHE A 235 9.74 -12.35 28.94
CA PHE A 235 9.75 -11.65 27.66
C PHE A 235 10.75 -10.48 27.77
N GLU A 236 11.66 -10.32 26.80
CA GLU A 236 12.12 -8.97 26.47
C GLU A 236 10.95 -8.23 25.83
N SER A 237 10.00 -7.87 26.70
CA SER A 237 8.85 -7.08 26.37
C SER A 237 9.36 -5.67 26.14
N SER A 238 9.75 -5.38 24.90
CA SER A 238 9.51 -4.05 24.36
C SER A 238 8.01 -3.85 24.03
N VAL A 239 7.17 -4.87 24.26
CA VAL A 239 5.79 -4.93 23.75
C VAL A 239 4.71 -5.32 24.76
N VAL A 240 5.01 -5.83 25.97
CA VAL A 240 4.01 -5.90 27.06
C VAL A 240 4.10 -4.62 27.89
N THR A 241 3.78 -3.50 27.25
CA THR A 241 3.33 -2.34 28.01
C THR A 241 1.83 -2.53 28.25
N SER A 242 1.42 -2.47 29.53
CA SER A 242 0.09 -2.06 29.99
C SER A 242 -0.54 -1.13 28.96
N PRO A 243 -1.86 -1.24 28.65
CA PRO A 243 -2.48 -0.65 27.47
C PRO A 243 -1.88 0.72 27.22
N ARG A 244 -0.92 0.80 26.29
CA ARG A 244 -0.34 2.08 25.90
C ARG A 244 -1.57 2.87 25.51
N GLN A 245 -1.90 3.93 26.25
CA GLN A 245 -2.83 4.92 25.78
C GLN A 245 -2.36 5.25 24.37
N GLU A 246 -3.09 4.77 23.36
CA GLU A 246 -2.68 4.94 21.97
C GLU A 246 -2.61 6.45 21.78
N LYS A 247 -1.39 6.97 21.65
CA LYS A 247 -1.19 8.40 21.49
C LYS A 247 -2.00 8.81 20.27
N ALA A 248 -2.89 9.77 20.45
CA ALA A 248 -3.81 10.18 19.40
C ALA A 248 -3.05 10.43 18.08
N PRO A 249 -3.59 9.97 16.94
CA PRO A 249 -2.93 10.12 15.65
C PRO A 249 -2.52 11.57 15.38
N LYS A 250 -1.26 11.74 15.02
CA LYS A 250 -0.67 13.01 14.57
C LYS A 250 -0.97 13.28 13.10
N ILE A 251 -1.39 14.49 12.79
CA ILE A 251 -1.76 14.95 11.44
C ILE A 251 -0.98 16.20 11.08
N LEU A 252 -0.30 16.20 9.94
CA LEU A 252 0.39 17.35 9.38
C LEU A 252 -0.44 17.94 8.24
N LEU A 253 -0.81 19.22 8.33
CA LEU A 253 -1.50 19.97 7.27
C LEU A 253 -0.56 21.04 6.72
N LEU A 254 -0.31 21.03 5.41
CA LEU A 254 0.58 21.97 4.71
C LEU A 254 -0.21 22.96 3.86
N GLU A 255 0.48 23.94 3.28
CA GLU A 255 -0.08 24.83 2.24
C GLU A 255 -1.29 25.69 2.68
N ASN A 256 -1.35 26.02 3.97
CA ASN A 256 -2.38 26.89 4.55
C ASN A 256 -3.81 26.38 4.28
N ILE A 257 -4.04 25.08 4.49
CA ILE A 257 -5.37 24.46 4.46
C ILE A 257 -6.33 25.23 5.39
N HIS A 258 -7.58 25.38 4.93
CA HIS A 258 -8.60 26.16 5.65
C HIS A 258 -8.79 25.65 7.10
N PRO A 259 -8.86 26.54 8.12
CA PRO A 259 -8.88 26.17 9.54
C PRO A 259 -10.00 25.20 9.95
N LYS A 260 -11.10 25.14 9.19
CA LYS A 260 -12.18 24.17 9.42
C LYS A 260 -11.68 22.71 9.44
N ALA A 261 -10.66 22.37 8.65
CA ALA A 261 -10.05 21.05 8.68
C ALA A 261 -9.36 20.76 10.02
N SER A 262 -8.53 21.69 10.50
CA SER A 262 -7.83 21.51 11.78
C SER A 262 -8.81 21.52 12.96
N SER A 263 -9.82 22.39 12.95
CA SER A 263 -10.88 22.38 13.98
C SER A 263 -11.63 21.05 14.04
N ARG A 264 -12.01 20.47 12.89
CA ARG A 264 -12.70 19.17 12.84
C ARG A 264 -11.81 18.05 13.38
N LEU A 265 -10.57 17.98 12.91
CA LEU A 265 -9.65 16.91 13.28
C LEU A 265 -9.25 16.99 14.75
N SER A 266 -8.91 18.18 15.26
CA SER A 266 -8.62 18.38 16.68
C SER A 266 -9.84 18.16 17.57
N GLY A 267 -11.05 18.50 17.10
CA GLY A 267 -12.30 18.21 17.79
C GLY A 267 -12.58 16.71 17.99
N ASN A 268 -11.99 15.85 17.15
CA ASN A 268 -12.04 14.40 17.28
C ASN A 268 -10.82 13.81 18.03
N GLY A 269 -10.05 14.66 18.73
CA GLY A 269 -8.94 14.23 19.57
C GLY A 269 -7.61 14.04 18.84
N PHE A 270 -7.51 14.30 17.54
CA PHE A 270 -6.25 14.18 16.79
C PHE A 270 -5.27 15.33 17.09
N GLN A 271 -3.97 15.02 17.07
CA GLN A 271 -2.91 16.02 17.22
C GLN A 271 -2.61 16.66 15.87
N VAL A 272 -3.09 17.88 15.64
CA VAL A 272 -2.98 18.56 14.34
C VAL A 272 -1.90 19.63 14.37
N THR A 273 -0.95 19.54 13.43
CA THR A 273 0.06 20.56 13.15
C THR A 273 -0.23 21.18 11.79
N SER A 274 -0.48 22.48 11.73
CA SER A 274 -0.72 23.20 10.47
C SER A 274 0.44 24.12 10.12
N GLN A 275 0.86 24.12 8.86
CA GLN A 275 1.92 24.97 8.33
C GLN A 275 1.47 25.68 7.06
N LYS A 276 1.93 26.93 6.90
CA LYS A 276 1.62 27.75 5.73
C LYS A 276 2.38 27.33 4.46
N PRO A 277 3.70 27.09 4.49
CA PRO A 277 4.44 26.79 3.27
C PRO A 277 4.13 25.39 2.74
N ALA A 278 4.31 25.22 1.44
CA ALA A 278 4.62 23.91 0.87
C ALA A 278 6.04 23.53 1.31
N LEU A 279 6.28 22.25 1.59
CA LEU A 279 7.61 21.74 1.87
C LEU A 279 8.17 21.07 0.61
N ASP A 280 9.47 21.23 0.38
CA ASP A 280 10.17 20.40 -0.61
C ASP A 280 10.29 18.96 -0.10
N GLU A 281 10.67 18.03 -0.97
CA GLU A 281 10.75 16.60 -0.65
C GLU A 281 11.67 16.31 0.54
N LYS A 282 12.84 16.96 0.64
CA LYS A 282 13.80 16.72 1.73
C LYS A 282 13.26 17.21 3.07
N GLU A 283 12.70 18.42 3.08
CA GLU A 283 12.09 19.01 4.27
C GLU A 283 10.85 18.25 4.71
N LEU A 284 10.03 17.79 3.75
CA LEU A 284 8.87 16.94 4.00
C LEU A 284 9.27 15.61 4.64
N ILE A 285 10.29 14.93 4.12
CA ILE A 285 10.78 13.67 4.69
C ILE A 285 11.30 13.90 6.12
N GLN A 286 12.02 15.00 6.35
CA GLN A 286 12.55 15.31 7.68
C GLN A 286 11.43 15.60 8.69
N ARG A 287 10.43 16.39 8.31
CA ARG A 287 9.38 16.88 9.22
C ARG A 287 8.16 15.97 9.30
N GLY A 288 7.91 15.18 8.27
CA GLY A 288 6.76 14.28 8.17
C GLY A 288 6.90 13.00 8.99
N ARG A 289 8.10 12.65 9.46
CA ARG A 289 8.34 11.47 10.31
C ARG A 289 7.51 11.54 11.60
N GLY A 290 6.89 10.42 11.98
CA GLY A 290 6.01 10.32 13.14
C GLY A 290 4.62 10.93 12.95
N PHE A 291 4.27 11.44 11.77
CA PHE A 291 2.89 11.78 11.42
C PHE A 291 2.19 10.60 10.75
N HIS A 292 0.91 10.43 11.08
CA HIS A 292 0.09 9.32 10.60
C HIS A 292 -0.86 9.75 9.47
N ALA A 293 -1.10 11.05 9.33
CA ALA A 293 -1.85 11.60 8.21
C ALA A 293 -1.18 12.87 7.69
N LEU A 294 -1.22 13.06 6.38
CA LEU A 294 -0.66 14.22 5.69
C LEU A 294 -1.74 14.88 4.84
N GLY A 295 -2.00 16.16 5.07
CA GLY A 295 -2.85 17.00 4.25
C GLY A 295 -2.02 17.97 3.41
N ILE A 296 -2.21 17.95 2.10
CA ILE A 296 -1.52 18.83 1.14
C ILE A 296 -2.50 19.51 0.19
N ARG A 297 -2.01 20.46 -0.60
CA ARG A 297 -2.74 21.02 -1.76
C ARG A 297 -1.94 20.70 -3.02
N SER A 298 -1.78 21.66 -3.93
CA SER A 298 -1.24 21.43 -5.28
C SER A 298 0.28 21.58 -5.38
N LYS A 299 0.97 22.19 -4.41
CA LYS A 299 2.40 22.49 -4.51
C LYS A 299 3.28 21.37 -3.95
N THR A 300 2.90 20.75 -2.84
CA THR A 300 3.70 19.67 -2.26
C THR A 300 3.58 18.42 -3.13
N HIS A 301 4.72 17.90 -3.59
CA HIS A 301 4.80 16.68 -4.38
C HIS A 301 5.12 15.48 -3.49
N ILE A 302 4.34 14.41 -3.62
CA ILE A 302 4.50 13.16 -2.88
C ILE A 302 4.99 12.09 -3.85
N SER A 303 6.31 11.94 -3.93
CA SER A 303 6.98 10.93 -4.75
C SER A 303 6.94 9.54 -4.10
N ALA A 304 7.24 8.49 -4.88
CA ALA A 304 7.50 7.16 -4.34
C ALA A 304 8.57 7.16 -3.23
N ASN A 305 9.64 7.97 -3.37
CA ASN A 305 10.67 8.12 -2.36
C ASN A 305 10.14 8.79 -1.07
N THR A 306 9.27 9.78 -1.19
CA THR A 306 8.60 10.38 -0.02
C THR A 306 7.78 9.33 0.73
N ILE A 307 6.99 8.54 0.01
CA ILE A 307 6.15 7.48 0.57
C ILE A 307 7.00 6.40 1.25
N ASP A 308 8.09 5.98 0.61
CA ASP A 308 9.01 5.00 1.17
C ASP A 308 9.65 5.50 2.48
N GLN A 309 10.01 6.78 2.59
CA GLN A 309 10.67 7.33 3.77
C GLN A 309 9.70 7.65 4.93
N LEU A 310 8.41 7.84 4.67
CA LEU A 310 7.39 8.18 5.66
C LEU A 310 6.61 6.94 6.13
N LYS A 311 7.31 5.98 6.75
CA LYS A 311 6.76 4.67 7.16
C LYS A 311 5.56 4.74 8.11
N ASP A 312 5.45 5.80 8.90
CA ASP A 312 4.35 6.02 9.86
C ASP A 312 3.03 6.48 9.20
N LEU A 313 3.08 6.89 7.93
CA LEU A 313 1.95 7.52 7.25
C LEU A 313 0.87 6.49 6.91
N TRP A 314 -0.36 6.73 7.37
CA TRP A 314 -1.51 5.86 7.16
C TRP A 314 -2.49 6.37 6.09
N VAL A 315 -2.53 7.68 5.84
CA VAL A 315 -3.49 8.30 4.92
C VAL A 315 -2.97 9.64 4.39
N ILE A 316 -3.30 9.96 3.14
CA ILE A 316 -3.04 11.28 2.54
C ILE A 316 -4.37 11.94 2.17
N GLY A 317 -4.51 13.22 2.51
CA GLY A 317 -5.60 14.07 2.03
C GLY A 317 -5.08 15.12 1.06
N ALA A 318 -5.51 15.03 -0.20
CA ALA A 318 -5.39 16.12 -1.16
C ALA A 318 -6.53 17.11 -0.93
N PHE A 319 -6.25 18.24 -0.30
CA PHE A 319 -7.18 19.36 -0.11
C PHE A 319 -7.31 20.18 -1.41
N CYS A 320 -7.62 19.48 -2.50
CA CYS A 320 -7.87 19.96 -3.84
C CYS A 320 -8.63 18.88 -4.64
N ILE A 321 -8.98 19.20 -5.89
CA ILE A 321 -9.70 18.27 -6.77
C ILE A 321 -8.72 17.30 -7.42
N GLY A 322 -7.63 17.82 -8.01
CA GLY A 322 -6.59 17.02 -8.66
C GLY A 322 -5.65 16.36 -7.64
N THR A 323 -5.04 15.25 -8.07
CA THR A 323 -4.09 14.45 -7.28
C THR A 323 -2.81 14.13 -8.06
N SER A 324 -2.53 14.88 -9.14
CA SER A 324 -1.36 14.65 -10.01
C SER A 324 -0.02 14.83 -9.31
N GLN A 325 0.00 15.56 -8.20
CA GLN A 325 1.15 15.78 -7.34
C GLN A 325 1.45 14.60 -6.39
N ILE A 326 0.65 13.52 -6.43
CA ILE A 326 0.80 12.34 -5.58
C ILE A 326 1.03 11.11 -6.46
N ASP A 327 2.07 10.35 -6.17
CA ASP A 327 2.26 9.01 -6.72
C ASP A 327 1.24 8.04 -6.09
N LEU A 328 0.09 7.93 -6.74
CA LEU A 328 -1.05 7.15 -6.25
C LEU A 328 -0.74 5.65 -6.17
N ASP A 329 0.04 5.14 -7.11
CA ASP A 329 0.39 3.72 -7.19
C ASP A 329 1.37 3.35 -6.06
N ALA A 330 2.41 4.15 -5.86
CA ALA A 330 3.33 3.97 -4.72
C ALA A 330 2.59 4.07 -3.38
N ALA A 331 1.63 5.00 -3.26
CA ALA A 331 0.83 5.16 -2.04
C ALA A 331 -0.05 3.93 -1.80
N ALA A 332 -0.68 3.39 -2.85
CA ALA A 332 -1.51 2.20 -2.78
C ALA A 332 -0.67 0.98 -2.34
N GLN A 333 0.48 0.76 -2.98
CA GLN A 333 1.41 -0.33 -2.65
C GLN A 333 1.93 -0.26 -1.20
N ALA A 334 2.08 0.95 -0.65
CA ALA A 334 2.43 1.17 0.76
C ALA A 334 1.25 1.06 1.75
N GLY A 335 0.04 0.75 1.26
CA GLY A 335 -1.17 0.67 2.09
C GLY A 335 -1.61 2.04 2.62
N ILE A 336 -1.52 3.08 1.78
CA ILE A 336 -1.87 4.47 2.08
C ILE A 336 -2.99 4.92 1.14
N PRO A 337 -4.26 4.92 1.59
CA PRO A 337 -5.34 5.55 0.84
C PRO A 337 -5.14 7.06 0.71
N VAL A 338 -5.51 7.58 -0.46
CA VAL A 338 -5.50 8.99 -0.81
C VAL A 338 -6.93 9.47 -1.02
N PHE A 339 -7.31 10.56 -0.35
CA PHE A 339 -8.62 11.19 -0.50
C PHE A 339 -8.49 12.58 -1.12
N ASN A 340 -9.38 12.92 -2.06
CA ASN A 340 -9.50 14.27 -2.63
C ASN A 340 -10.89 14.88 -2.35
N ALA A 341 -11.19 16.05 -2.93
CA ALA A 341 -12.47 16.73 -2.79
C ALA A 341 -13.18 16.94 -4.15
N PRO A 342 -13.66 15.88 -4.80
CA PRO A 342 -14.02 15.91 -6.23
C PRO A 342 -15.23 16.81 -6.56
N TYR A 343 -16.08 17.12 -5.58
CA TYR A 343 -17.34 17.85 -5.77
C TYR A 343 -17.39 19.21 -5.06
N SER A 344 -16.37 19.56 -4.29
CA SER A 344 -16.42 20.73 -3.38
C SER A 344 -16.35 22.09 -4.09
N ASN A 345 -16.01 22.11 -5.38
CA ASN A 345 -15.98 23.33 -6.20
C ASN A 345 -17.14 23.43 -7.19
N THR A 346 -18.11 22.50 -7.14
CA THR A 346 -19.19 22.42 -8.14
C THR A 346 -19.95 23.73 -8.30
N ARG A 347 -20.27 24.38 -7.16
CA ARG A 347 -20.97 25.67 -7.14
C ARG A 347 -20.13 26.79 -7.76
N SER A 348 -18.87 26.91 -7.37
CA SER A 348 -17.98 27.97 -7.82
C SER A 348 -17.79 27.95 -9.34
N VAL A 349 -17.58 26.76 -9.93
CA VAL A 349 -17.44 26.61 -11.39
C VAL A 349 -18.77 26.97 -12.08
N ALA A 350 -19.89 26.51 -11.52
CA ALA A 350 -21.20 26.79 -12.11
C ALA A 350 -21.52 28.29 -12.12
N GLU A 351 -21.19 29.01 -11.05
CA GLU A 351 -21.36 30.47 -10.97
C GLU A 351 -20.46 31.20 -11.97
N LEU A 352 -19.19 30.77 -12.12
CA LEU A 352 -18.27 31.35 -13.10
C LEU A 352 -18.82 31.20 -14.52
N VAL A 353 -19.24 30.00 -14.92
CA VAL A 353 -19.80 29.74 -16.26
C VAL A 353 -21.05 30.57 -16.53
N VAL A 354 -21.93 30.72 -15.55
CA VAL A 354 -23.14 31.57 -15.68
C VAL A 354 -22.74 33.03 -15.87
N GLY A 355 -21.78 33.53 -15.10
CA GLY A 355 -21.24 34.88 -15.24
C GLY A 355 -20.62 35.10 -16.63
N GLU A 356 -19.72 34.21 -17.04
CA GLU A 356 -19.06 34.23 -18.35
C GLU A 356 -20.06 34.17 -19.50
N THR A 357 -21.12 33.37 -19.38
CA THR A 357 -22.21 33.32 -20.35
C THR A 357 -22.82 34.71 -20.58
N VAL A 358 -23.14 35.45 -19.52
CA VAL A 358 -23.66 36.81 -19.62
C VAL A 358 -22.59 37.75 -20.20
N MET A 359 -21.34 37.66 -19.73
CA MET A 359 -20.25 38.55 -20.14
C MET A 359 -19.91 38.41 -21.62
N LEU A 360 -19.87 37.18 -22.14
CA LEU A 360 -19.61 36.87 -23.56
C LEU A 360 -20.75 37.38 -24.45
N MET A 361 -22.00 37.08 -24.09
CA MET A 361 -23.19 37.46 -24.86
C MET A 361 -23.41 38.97 -24.94
N ARG A 362 -22.84 39.71 -23.97
CA ARG A 362 -22.89 41.17 -23.90
C ARG A 362 -21.58 41.85 -24.33
N ARG A 363 -20.56 41.07 -24.68
CA ARG A 363 -19.21 41.51 -25.05
C ARG A 363 -18.61 42.49 -24.03
N VAL A 364 -18.78 42.16 -22.75
CA VAL A 364 -18.47 43.09 -21.65
C VAL A 364 -16.98 43.37 -21.55
N PHE A 365 -16.14 42.33 -21.62
CA PHE A 365 -14.69 42.48 -21.51
C PHE A 365 -14.12 43.35 -22.63
N GLU A 366 -14.52 43.13 -23.89
CA GLU A 366 -14.14 44.00 -25.01
C GLU A 366 -14.43 45.49 -24.72
N LYS A 367 -15.67 45.78 -24.30
CA LYS A 367 -16.15 47.15 -24.09
C LYS A 367 -15.52 47.78 -22.84
N SER A 368 -15.34 47.00 -21.78
CA SER A 368 -14.67 47.44 -20.55
C SER A 368 -13.20 47.77 -20.83
N THR A 369 -12.47 46.89 -21.51
CA THR A 369 -11.08 47.14 -21.92
C THR A 369 -10.97 48.39 -22.80
N ALA A 370 -11.88 48.58 -23.74
CA ALA A 370 -11.90 49.79 -24.56
C ALA A 370 -12.14 51.06 -23.71
N ALA A 371 -13.07 51.02 -22.76
CA ALA A 371 -13.35 52.14 -21.86
C ALA A 371 -12.14 52.50 -20.98
N HIS A 372 -11.43 51.50 -20.44
CA HIS A 372 -10.17 51.70 -19.71
C HIS A 372 -9.07 52.34 -20.59
N GLN A 373 -9.12 52.13 -21.90
CA GLN A 373 -8.24 52.77 -22.89
C GLN A 373 -8.76 54.13 -23.39
N GLY A 374 -9.81 54.68 -22.76
CA GLY A 374 -10.41 55.96 -23.16
C GLY A 374 -11.31 55.90 -24.41
N ARG A 375 -11.63 54.70 -24.92
CA ARG A 375 -12.50 54.50 -26.08
C ARG A 375 -13.93 54.14 -25.63
N TRP A 376 -14.91 54.93 -26.08
CA TRP A 376 -16.31 54.74 -25.69
C TRP A 376 -17.12 53.93 -26.73
N LEU A 377 -17.29 52.63 -26.48
CA LEU A 377 -17.99 51.70 -27.40
C LEU A 377 -19.47 51.51 -27.04
N LYS A 378 -20.29 52.58 -27.18
CA LYS A 378 -21.74 52.52 -26.93
C LYS A 378 -22.49 51.98 -28.16
N THR A 379 -22.61 50.65 -28.26
CA THR A 379 -23.36 49.97 -29.33
C THR A 379 -24.11 48.73 -28.82
N ALA A 380 -25.27 48.47 -29.42
CA ALA A 380 -26.05 47.24 -29.23
C ALA A 380 -25.64 46.12 -30.21
N GLN A 381 -24.86 46.44 -31.26
CA GLN A 381 -24.44 45.47 -32.26
C GLN A 381 -23.64 44.32 -31.61
N GLY A 382 -23.97 43.09 -31.98
CA GLY A 382 -23.31 41.89 -31.45
C GLY A 382 -23.55 41.64 -29.96
N SER A 383 -24.55 42.28 -29.33
CA SER A 383 -24.88 42.11 -27.92
C SER A 383 -26.31 41.62 -27.77
N THR A 384 -26.52 40.56 -26.99
CA THR A 384 -27.85 39.93 -26.85
C THR A 384 -28.16 39.56 -25.41
N GLU A 385 -29.45 39.50 -25.08
CA GLU A 385 -29.91 38.87 -23.84
C GLU A 385 -29.75 37.35 -23.92
N ILE A 386 -29.37 36.73 -22.81
CA ILE A 386 -29.30 35.27 -22.67
C ILE A 386 -30.69 34.63 -22.58
N ARG A 387 -31.71 35.37 -22.12
CA ARG A 387 -33.09 34.87 -22.06
C ARG A 387 -33.58 34.46 -23.46
N GLY A 388 -34.21 33.29 -23.53
CA GLY A 388 -34.70 32.68 -24.76
C GLY A 388 -33.60 32.12 -25.67
N LYS A 389 -32.34 32.11 -25.24
CA LYS A 389 -31.23 31.46 -25.94
C LYS A 389 -31.06 30.02 -25.46
N THR A 390 -30.37 29.22 -26.25
CA THR A 390 -30.09 27.81 -25.93
C THR A 390 -28.69 27.64 -25.38
N ALA A 391 -28.56 27.04 -24.20
CA ALA A 391 -27.30 26.58 -23.66
C ALA A 391 -27.12 25.08 -23.96
N GLY A 392 -25.97 24.74 -24.54
CA GLY A 392 -25.52 23.37 -24.77
C GLY A 392 -24.48 22.97 -23.73
N ILE A 393 -24.77 21.95 -22.94
CA ILE A 393 -23.88 21.45 -21.88
C ILE A 393 -23.28 20.11 -22.32
N VAL A 394 -21.97 20.04 -22.51
CA VAL A 394 -21.26 18.79 -22.82
C VAL A 394 -20.68 18.21 -21.53
N GLY A 395 -21.23 17.09 -21.08
CA GLY A 395 -20.99 16.48 -19.77
C GLY A 395 -22.03 16.93 -18.75
N TYR A 396 -22.95 16.05 -18.38
CA TYR A 396 -24.06 16.32 -17.46
C TYR A 396 -23.86 15.62 -16.11
N GLY A 397 -22.65 15.79 -15.57
CA GLY A 397 -22.29 15.42 -14.19
C GLY A 397 -22.62 16.54 -13.20
N HIS A 398 -21.94 16.54 -12.04
CA HIS A 398 -22.22 17.48 -10.94
C HIS A 398 -22.22 18.95 -11.37
N ILE A 399 -21.20 19.40 -12.12
CA ILE A 399 -21.10 20.80 -12.57
C ILE A 399 -22.13 21.09 -13.66
N GLY A 400 -22.21 20.24 -14.69
CA GLY A 400 -23.12 20.43 -15.81
C GLY A 400 -24.58 20.53 -15.37
N SER A 401 -25.03 19.64 -14.49
CA SER A 401 -26.40 19.68 -13.96
C SER A 401 -26.68 20.95 -13.14
N GLN A 402 -25.68 21.46 -12.42
CA GLN A 402 -25.83 22.67 -11.64
C GLN A 402 -25.83 23.95 -12.49
N VAL A 403 -24.99 23.98 -13.54
CA VAL A 403 -25.03 25.02 -14.58
C VAL A 403 -26.40 25.03 -15.26
N SER A 404 -26.95 23.85 -15.60
CA SER A 404 -28.28 23.71 -16.19
C SER A 404 -29.34 24.44 -15.38
N VAL A 405 -29.46 24.12 -14.10
CA VAL A 405 -30.46 24.73 -13.19
C VAL A 405 -30.30 26.25 -13.14
N LEU A 406 -29.08 26.76 -13.10
CA LEU A 406 -28.85 28.21 -13.01
C LEU A 406 -29.19 28.94 -14.31
N LEU A 407 -28.83 28.36 -15.46
CA LEU A 407 -29.14 28.95 -16.77
C LEU A 407 -30.65 28.91 -17.07
N GLU A 408 -31.35 27.83 -16.70
CA GLU A 408 -32.82 27.77 -16.81
C GLU A 408 -33.49 28.86 -15.96
N ASN A 409 -33.01 29.10 -14.74
CA ASN A 409 -33.53 30.16 -13.87
C ASN A 409 -33.28 31.57 -14.43
N LEU A 410 -32.33 31.73 -15.35
CA LEU A 410 -32.09 32.98 -16.10
C LEU A 410 -32.87 33.02 -17.43
N GLY A 411 -33.73 32.04 -17.68
CA GLY A 411 -34.62 31.97 -18.83
C GLY A 411 -33.97 31.44 -20.11
N MET A 412 -32.86 30.70 -20.02
CA MET A 412 -32.32 29.94 -21.14
C MET A 412 -33.06 28.61 -21.31
N SER A 413 -33.12 28.11 -22.54
CA SER A 413 -33.42 26.70 -22.78
C SER A 413 -32.13 25.90 -22.65
N VAL A 414 -32.15 24.79 -21.93
CA VAL A 414 -30.94 23.96 -21.75
C VAL A 414 -31.07 22.64 -22.49
N MET A 415 -30.02 22.31 -23.24
CA MET A 415 -29.80 21.00 -23.83
C MET A 415 -28.44 20.47 -23.37
N PHE A 416 -28.32 19.16 -23.19
CA PHE A 416 -27.05 18.55 -22.78
C PHE A 416 -26.74 17.29 -23.57
N TYR A 417 -25.45 16.96 -23.65
CA TYR A 417 -24.96 15.70 -24.19
C TYR A 417 -24.05 15.04 -23.17
N ASP A 418 -24.30 13.77 -22.89
CA ASP A 418 -23.46 12.90 -22.05
C ASP A 418 -23.40 11.51 -22.70
N ILE A 419 -22.28 10.82 -22.53
CA ILE A 419 -22.10 9.46 -23.06
C ILE A 419 -22.94 8.42 -22.31
N MET A 420 -23.34 8.75 -21.08
CA MET A 420 -24.30 7.97 -20.32
C MET A 420 -25.68 8.60 -20.41
N ASP A 421 -26.72 7.77 -20.32
CA ASP A 421 -28.07 8.27 -20.12
C ASP A 421 -28.17 8.96 -18.75
N LYS A 422 -28.75 10.16 -18.70
CA LYS A 422 -28.84 10.97 -17.49
C LYS A 422 -30.27 11.46 -17.32
N LEU A 423 -30.79 11.36 -16.10
CA LEU A 423 -32.06 11.96 -15.77
C LEU A 423 -31.93 13.51 -15.84
N PRO A 424 -32.68 14.19 -16.73
CA PRO A 424 -32.67 15.64 -16.80
C PRO A 424 -33.20 16.27 -15.50
N LEU A 425 -32.69 17.45 -15.16
CA LEU A 425 -33.25 18.29 -14.10
C LEU A 425 -34.01 19.45 -14.76
N GLY A 426 -35.15 19.83 -14.19
CA GLY A 426 -35.95 20.93 -14.74
C GLY A 426 -36.51 20.60 -16.13
N ASN A 427 -36.36 21.51 -17.08
CA ASN A 427 -36.79 21.34 -18.47
C ASN A 427 -35.62 21.05 -19.41
N ALA A 428 -34.44 20.72 -18.86
CA ALA A 428 -33.28 20.34 -19.65
C ALA A 428 -33.59 19.12 -20.53
N LYS A 429 -33.07 19.11 -21.76
CA LYS A 429 -33.27 18.02 -22.71
C LYS A 429 -31.94 17.37 -23.09
N GLN A 430 -31.89 16.05 -23.09
CA GLN A 430 -30.73 15.35 -23.64
C GLN A 430 -30.76 15.45 -25.18
N ALA A 431 -29.62 15.81 -25.76
CA ALA A 431 -29.38 15.77 -27.19
C ALA A 431 -29.16 14.33 -27.64
N ALA A 432 -29.63 13.97 -28.84
CA ALA A 432 -29.42 12.65 -29.41
C ALA A 432 -27.95 12.40 -29.78
N SER A 433 -27.20 13.46 -30.11
CA SER A 433 -25.77 13.42 -30.37
C SER A 433 -25.07 14.72 -29.95
N LEU A 434 -23.74 14.68 -29.86
CA LEU A 434 -22.93 15.88 -29.66
C LEU A 434 -23.18 16.90 -30.78
N TYR A 435 -23.31 16.46 -32.03
CA TYR A 435 -23.50 17.36 -33.17
C TYR A 435 -24.83 18.10 -33.12
N ASP A 436 -25.92 17.42 -32.73
CA ASP A 436 -27.23 18.09 -32.56
C ASP A 436 -27.16 19.23 -31.54
N LEU A 437 -26.39 19.03 -30.46
CA LEU A 437 -26.17 20.06 -29.45
C LEU A 437 -25.36 21.23 -30.00
N LEU A 438 -24.25 20.96 -30.69
CA LEU A 438 -23.37 22.00 -31.26
C LEU A 438 -24.12 22.86 -32.29
N GLU A 439 -24.92 22.24 -33.15
CA GLU A 439 -25.66 22.92 -34.21
C GLU A 439 -26.81 23.80 -33.68
N THR A 440 -27.31 23.51 -32.46
CA THR A 440 -28.47 24.20 -31.89
C THR A 440 -28.10 25.30 -30.88
N ALA A 441 -27.06 25.09 -30.09
CA ALA A 441 -26.74 25.93 -28.93
C ALA A 441 -26.17 27.31 -29.31
N ASP A 442 -26.59 28.35 -28.59
CA ASP A 442 -26.02 29.70 -28.66
C ASP A 442 -24.77 29.82 -27.78
N ILE A 443 -24.71 29.06 -26.69
CA ILE A 443 -23.57 28.96 -25.78
C ILE A 443 -23.30 27.49 -25.52
N ILE A 444 -22.06 27.05 -25.72
CA ILE A 444 -21.63 25.69 -25.43
C ILE A 444 -20.69 25.75 -24.22
N THR A 445 -20.92 24.93 -23.20
CA THR A 445 -20.03 24.81 -22.03
C THR A 445 -19.62 23.36 -21.81
N LEU A 446 -18.34 23.16 -21.48
CA LEU A 446 -17.71 21.84 -21.37
C LEU A 446 -17.46 21.49 -19.90
N HIS A 447 -17.90 20.29 -19.50
CA HIS A 447 -17.80 19.74 -18.13
C HIS A 447 -17.45 18.25 -18.15
N VAL A 448 -16.39 17.90 -18.89
CA VAL A 448 -15.96 16.52 -19.10
C VAL A 448 -14.65 16.20 -18.35
N PRO A 449 -14.38 14.92 -17.99
CA PRO A 449 -13.11 14.50 -17.41
C PRO A 449 -11.95 14.55 -18.43
N ASP A 450 -10.70 14.40 -17.98
CA ASP A 450 -9.54 14.26 -18.87
C ASP A 450 -9.33 12.77 -19.18
N THR A 451 -9.76 12.34 -20.36
CA THR A 451 -9.71 10.95 -20.81
C THR A 451 -9.16 10.90 -22.23
N LYS A 452 -8.86 9.70 -22.75
CA LYS A 452 -8.39 9.59 -24.14
C LYS A 452 -9.47 10.05 -25.13
N GLU A 453 -10.73 9.86 -24.76
CA GLU A 453 -11.91 10.13 -25.57
C GLU A 453 -12.30 11.62 -25.56
N THR A 454 -12.00 12.35 -24.49
CA THR A 454 -12.34 13.78 -24.35
C THR A 454 -11.22 14.73 -24.78
N ARG A 455 -9.98 14.23 -24.89
CA ARG A 455 -8.84 15.02 -25.39
C ARG A 455 -9.02 15.38 -26.86
N GLY A 456 -9.03 16.67 -27.16
CA GLY A 456 -9.22 17.20 -28.51
C GLY A 456 -10.62 16.97 -29.08
N MET A 457 -11.61 16.62 -28.24
CA MET A 457 -12.95 16.32 -28.72
C MET A 457 -13.65 17.52 -29.36
N ILE A 458 -13.25 18.75 -29.01
CA ILE A 458 -13.69 19.98 -29.70
C ILE A 458 -12.54 20.46 -30.57
N GLY A 459 -12.48 19.90 -31.79
CA GLY A 459 -11.51 20.27 -32.81
C GLY A 459 -12.11 21.19 -33.88
N LYS A 460 -11.40 21.33 -35.00
CA LYS A 460 -11.82 22.17 -36.13
C LYS A 460 -13.19 21.80 -36.70
N ASN A 461 -13.50 20.51 -36.80
CA ASN A 461 -14.78 20.04 -37.35
C ASN A 461 -15.95 20.38 -36.42
N GLU A 462 -15.77 20.17 -35.12
CA GLU A 462 -16.78 20.47 -34.10
C GLU A 462 -17.03 21.97 -34.01
N LEU A 463 -15.97 22.78 -34.05
CA LEU A 463 -16.07 24.24 -34.05
C LEU A 463 -16.81 24.78 -35.29
N GLN A 464 -16.69 24.13 -36.45
CA GLN A 464 -17.43 24.51 -37.67
C GLN A 464 -18.91 24.10 -37.64
N ARG A 465 -19.24 23.07 -36.86
CA ARG A 465 -20.62 22.60 -36.64
C ARG A 465 -21.37 23.49 -35.66
N MET A 466 -20.65 24.22 -34.80
CA MET A 466 -21.28 25.15 -33.88
C MET A 466 -22.10 26.20 -34.64
N LYS A 467 -23.20 26.63 -34.03
CA LYS A 467 -24.02 27.71 -34.59
C LYS A 467 -23.16 28.96 -34.83
N ARG A 468 -23.24 29.56 -36.02
CA ARG A 468 -22.52 30.81 -36.32
C ARG A 468 -22.93 31.91 -35.35
N GLY A 469 -21.95 32.55 -34.71
CA GLY A 469 -22.14 33.57 -33.69
C GLY A 469 -22.34 33.02 -32.28
N SER A 470 -22.24 31.70 -32.07
CA SER A 470 -22.21 31.10 -30.73
C SER A 470 -20.90 31.39 -29.99
N SER A 471 -20.86 31.10 -28.69
CA SER A 471 -19.62 31.16 -27.89
C SER A 471 -19.34 29.83 -27.19
N LEU A 472 -18.07 29.59 -26.88
CA LEU A 472 -17.58 28.38 -26.20
C LEU A 472 -17.03 28.71 -24.81
N ILE A 473 -17.36 27.91 -23.80
CA ILE A 473 -16.82 28.01 -22.44
C ILE A 473 -16.14 26.69 -22.09
N ASN A 474 -14.88 26.75 -21.67
CA ASN A 474 -14.16 25.60 -21.13
C ASN A 474 -13.56 25.92 -19.75
N SER A 475 -14.25 25.43 -18.72
CA SER A 475 -13.80 25.46 -17.33
C SER A 475 -13.70 24.04 -16.77
N SER A 476 -13.34 23.07 -17.63
CA SER A 476 -13.24 21.65 -17.28
C SER A 476 -11.80 21.12 -17.29
N ARG A 477 -11.26 20.84 -18.48
CA ARG A 477 -9.91 20.31 -18.69
C ARG A 477 -9.22 20.98 -19.88
N GLY A 478 -7.92 21.28 -19.72
CA GLY A 478 -7.17 22.08 -20.69
C GLY A 478 -6.95 21.43 -22.06
N LYS A 479 -7.03 20.09 -22.14
CA LYS A 479 -6.78 19.33 -23.38
C LYS A 479 -8.04 19.02 -24.19
N VAL A 480 -9.21 19.50 -23.78
CA VAL A 480 -10.49 19.16 -24.41
C VAL A 480 -10.72 19.91 -25.73
N VAL A 481 -10.17 21.12 -25.83
CA VAL A 481 -10.37 22.03 -26.96
C VAL A 481 -9.04 22.25 -27.68
N ASP A 482 -9.05 22.19 -29.01
CA ASP A 482 -7.96 22.72 -29.81
C ASP A 482 -7.99 24.26 -29.81
N LEU A 483 -7.13 24.87 -29.01
CA LEU A 483 -7.09 26.33 -28.85
C LEU A 483 -6.63 27.07 -30.12
N THR A 484 -5.89 26.41 -31.01
CA THR A 484 -5.47 26.98 -32.30
C THR A 484 -6.67 27.02 -33.25
N ALA A 485 -7.40 25.91 -33.36
CA ALA A 485 -8.62 25.87 -34.15
C ALA A 485 -9.69 26.84 -33.60
N LEU A 486 -9.79 26.99 -32.28
CA LEU A 486 -10.70 27.96 -31.65
C LEU A 486 -10.33 29.39 -32.02
N LYS A 487 -9.03 29.75 -31.97
CA LYS A 487 -8.54 31.05 -32.44
C LYS A 487 -8.98 31.31 -33.89
N GLU A 488 -8.69 30.38 -34.79
CA GLU A 488 -9.04 30.50 -36.21
C GLU A 488 -10.55 30.74 -36.40
N ALA A 489 -11.38 30.00 -35.66
CA ALA A 489 -12.84 30.12 -35.75
C ALA A 489 -13.36 31.47 -35.23
N ILE A 490 -12.71 32.03 -34.20
CA ILE A 490 -13.04 33.36 -33.67
C ILE A 490 -12.60 34.46 -34.65
N GLU A 491 -11.38 34.38 -35.18
CA GLU A 491 -10.85 35.34 -36.16
C GLU A 491 -11.66 35.33 -37.46
N ALA A 492 -12.17 34.17 -37.88
CA ALA A 492 -13.10 34.03 -39.01
C ALA A 492 -14.51 34.58 -38.72
N GLY A 493 -14.82 34.98 -37.49
CA GLY A 493 -16.14 35.44 -37.07
C GLY A 493 -17.22 34.35 -37.09
N HIS A 494 -16.82 33.07 -37.07
CA HIS A 494 -17.74 31.95 -36.92
C HIS A 494 -18.15 31.79 -35.46
N ILE A 495 -17.19 31.88 -34.54
CA ILE A 495 -17.41 31.91 -33.08
C ILE A 495 -17.32 33.36 -32.59
N ALA A 496 -18.32 33.82 -31.83
CA ALA A 496 -18.41 35.21 -31.40
C ALA A 496 -17.48 35.55 -30.23
N GLY A 497 -17.08 34.55 -29.45
CA GLY A 497 -16.19 34.68 -28.30
C GLY A 497 -15.98 33.37 -27.56
N ALA A 498 -15.10 33.37 -26.56
CA ALA A 498 -14.87 32.19 -25.72
C ALA A 498 -14.46 32.58 -24.29
N ALA A 499 -14.73 31.71 -23.33
CA ALA A 499 -14.13 31.79 -21.99
C ALA A 499 -13.34 30.50 -21.73
N VAL A 500 -12.09 30.63 -21.30
CA VAL A 500 -11.18 29.51 -21.06
C VAL A 500 -10.48 29.70 -19.73
N ASP A 501 -10.74 28.78 -18.80
CA ASP A 501 -10.13 28.77 -17.47
C ASP A 501 -8.95 27.78 -17.38
N VAL A 502 -8.89 26.80 -18.28
CA VAL A 502 -7.94 25.69 -18.23
C VAL A 502 -7.21 25.53 -19.56
N PHE A 503 -5.92 25.23 -19.51
CA PHE A 503 -5.03 25.26 -20.68
C PHE A 503 -4.21 23.96 -20.80
N PRO A 504 -3.78 23.57 -22.02
CA PRO A 504 -2.90 22.40 -22.19
C PRO A 504 -1.59 22.51 -21.43
N ASN A 505 -1.06 23.74 -21.32
CA ASN A 505 0.16 24.08 -20.57
C ASN A 505 -0.18 25.21 -19.60
N GLU A 506 -0.04 24.95 -18.30
CA GLU A 506 -0.31 25.91 -17.24
C GLU A 506 0.97 26.22 -16.45
N PRO A 507 1.17 27.47 -16.01
CA PRO A 507 2.24 27.87 -15.09
C PRO A 507 2.25 27.02 -13.80
N ASN A 508 3.43 26.63 -13.30
CA ASN A 508 3.55 25.89 -12.03
C ASN A 508 3.77 26.85 -10.85
N GLN A 509 4.39 28.00 -11.11
CA GLN A 509 4.63 29.05 -10.14
C GLN A 509 3.89 30.34 -10.51
N PRO A 510 3.56 31.20 -9.52
CA PRO A 510 2.89 32.47 -9.78
C PRO A 510 3.63 33.41 -10.75
N ASP A 511 4.96 33.31 -10.81
CA ASP A 511 5.83 34.17 -11.61
C ASP A 511 6.22 33.54 -12.96
N ASP A 512 5.78 32.31 -13.25
CA ASP A 512 6.03 31.65 -14.53
C ASP A 512 5.25 32.37 -15.65
N GLU A 513 5.86 32.52 -16.82
CA GLU A 513 5.22 33.18 -17.96
C GLU A 513 4.06 32.32 -18.50
N PHE A 514 2.89 32.95 -18.68
CA PHE A 514 1.72 32.33 -19.30
C PHE A 514 1.56 32.76 -20.77
N THR A 515 1.50 31.78 -21.68
CA THR A 515 1.25 32.01 -23.10
C THR A 515 0.14 31.11 -23.64
N THR A 516 -0.70 31.67 -24.51
CA THR A 516 -1.78 30.92 -25.19
C THR A 516 -2.14 31.62 -26.51
N PRO A 517 -2.52 30.88 -27.58
CA PRO A 517 -2.91 31.48 -28.86
C PRO A 517 -4.11 32.44 -28.75
N LEU A 518 -4.87 32.35 -27.66
CA LEU A 518 -6.08 33.15 -27.42
C LEU A 518 -5.83 34.54 -26.83
N GLN A 519 -4.58 34.87 -26.47
CA GLN A 519 -4.22 36.20 -25.97
C GLN A 519 -4.49 37.28 -27.05
N ARG A 520 -4.88 38.48 -26.58
CA ARG A 520 -5.14 39.68 -27.42
C ARG A 520 -6.37 39.60 -28.34
N ILE A 521 -7.23 38.60 -28.17
CA ILE A 521 -8.53 38.51 -28.86
C ILE A 521 -9.60 39.22 -28.04
N SER A 522 -10.35 40.15 -28.64
CA SER A 522 -11.16 41.13 -27.88
C SER A 522 -12.33 40.55 -27.08
N ASN A 523 -13.00 39.49 -27.56
CA ASN A 523 -14.12 38.85 -26.86
C ASN A 523 -13.74 37.45 -26.36
N VAL A 524 -12.54 37.32 -25.79
CA VAL A 524 -12.08 36.12 -25.10
C VAL A 524 -11.78 36.44 -23.64
N ILE A 525 -12.31 35.63 -22.75
CA ILE A 525 -12.07 35.68 -21.30
C ILE A 525 -11.06 34.59 -20.98
N LEU A 526 -9.93 34.97 -20.39
CA LEU A 526 -8.90 34.04 -19.91
C LEU A 526 -8.81 34.17 -18.41
N THR A 527 -9.03 33.07 -17.70
CA THR A 527 -8.92 33.00 -16.24
C THR A 527 -7.87 31.95 -15.87
N PRO A 528 -7.02 32.19 -14.85
CA PRO A 528 -5.87 31.33 -14.57
C PRO A 528 -6.25 30.13 -13.68
N HIS A 529 -7.09 29.22 -14.19
CA HIS A 529 -7.54 28.02 -13.50
C HIS A 529 -8.16 28.30 -12.12
N ILE A 530 -9.09 29.25 -12.09
CA ILE A 530 -9.74 29.73 -10.86
C ILE A 530 -11.19 29.27 -10.72
N GLY A 531 -11.72 28.43 -11.61
CA GLY A 531 -13.11 27.98 -11.54
C GLY A 531 -13.52 27.39 -10.19
N GLY A 532 -12.59 26.72 -9.49
CA GLY A 532 -12.80 26.22 -8.13
C GLY A 532 -12.14 27.02 -7.00
N SER A 533 -11.55 28.17 -7.31
CA SER A 533 -10.69 28.93 -6.38
C SER A 533 -11.47 30.01 -5.64
N THR A 534 -12.44 29.60 -4.81
CA THR A 534 -13.21 30.50 -3.93
C THR A 534 -13.04 30.14 -2.45
N THR A 535 -13.35 31.09 -1.56
CA THR A 535 -13.32 30.89 -0.10
C THR A 535 -14.24 29.75 0.35
N GLU A 536 -15.44 29.68 -0.21
CA GLU A 536 -16.44 28.66 0.08
C GLU A 536 -15.99 27.29 -0.42
N ALA A 537 -15.36 27.23 -1.60
CA ALA A 537 -14.80 25.98 -2.11
C ALA A 537 -13.67 25.48 -1.20
N GLN A 538 -12.77 26.36 -0.74
CA GLN A 538 -11.71 25.96 0.21
C GLN A 538 -12.30 25.46 1.54
N GLU A 539 -13.37 26.07 2.02
CA GLU A 539 -14.08 25.60 3.21
C GLU A 539 -14.74 24.22 3.00
N ASN A 540 -15.38 24.01 1.85
CA ASN A 540 -16.02 22.75 1.49
C ASN A 540 -14.99 21.63 1.29
N ILE A 541 -13.87 21.92 0.63
CA ILE A 541 -12.73 21.01 0.48
C ILE A 541 -12.21 20.61 1.86
N ALA A 542 -11.98 21.59 2.73
CA ALA A 542 -11.51 21.33 4.09
C ALA A 542 -12.48 20.46 4.87
N SER A 543 -13.78 20.72 4.80
CA SER A 543 -14.82 19.92 5.46
C SER A 543 -14.84 18.48 4.95
N TYR A 544 -14.77 18.30 3.62
CA TYR A 544 -14.88 16.98 2.99
C TYR A 544 -13.66 16.10 3.25
N VAL A 545 -12.45 16.61 2.99
CA VAL A 545 -11.23 15.79 3.11
C VAL A 545 -10.91 15.49 4.57
N SER A 546 -11.11 16.45 5.49
CA SER A 546 -10.94 16.18 6.92
C SER A 546 -11.94 15.14 7.44
N TYR A 547 -13.18 15.15 6.94
CA TYR A 547 -14.15 14.09 7.23
C TYR A 547 -13.68 12.72 6.72
N LYS A 548 -13.14 12.64 5.51
CA LYS A 548 -12.60 11.38 4.96
C LYS A 548 -11.41 10.85 5.75
N ILE A 549 -10.47 11.72 6.11
CA ILE A 549 -9.33 11.37 6.99
C ILE A 549 -9.85 10.85 8.34
N GLU A 550 -10.76 11.59 8.99
CA GLU A 550 -11.36 11.17 10.26
C GLU A 550 -12.05 9.82 10.14
N ARG A 551 -12.89 9.62 9.13
CA ARG A 551 -13.61 8.35 8.88
C ARG A 551 -12.66 7.18 8.73
N TYR A 552 -11.60 7.35 7.94
CA TYR A 552 -10.59 6.30 7.79
C TYR A 552 -9.85 6.02 9.11
N LEU A 553 -9.42 7.06 9.83
CA LEU A 553 -8.71 6.91 11.10
C LEU A 553 -9.57 6.27 12.21
N THR A 554 -10.87 6.54 12.22
CA THR A 554 -11.81 6.10 13.28
C THR A 554 -12.60 4.85 12.95
N THR A 555 -12.74 4.48 11.66
CA THR A 555 -13.54 3.31 11.26
C THR A 555 -12.95 2.47 10.13
N GLY A 556 -11.88 2.92 9.47
CA GLY A 556 -11.30 2.24 8.32
C GLY A 556 -12.03 2.46 7.00
N SER A 557 -13.07 3.29 6.94
CA SER A 557 -13.76 3.55 5.67
C SER A 557 -12.81 4.15 4.64
N THR A 558 -12.75 3.52 3.47
CA THR A 558 -11.97 3.97 2.29
C THR A 558 -12.87 4.46 1.17
N THR A 559 -14.17 4.67 1.44
CA THR A 559 -15.13 5.17 0.45
C THR A 559 -14.67 6.53 -0.11
N GLY A 560 -14.55 6.63 -1.43
CA GLY A 560 -14.05 7.81 -2.12
C GLY A 560 -12.53 8.01 -2.06
N ALA A 561 -11.74 7.00 -1.68
CA ALA A 561 -10.31 7.00 -1.92
C ALA A 561 -10.03 6.87 -3.43
N VAL A 562 -9.04 7.60 -3.95
CA VAL A 562 -8.77 7.65 -5.41
C VAL A 562 -7.79 6.56 -5.89
N ASN A 563 -7.19 5.81 -4.98
CA ASN A 563 -6.12 4.84 -5.26
C ASN A 563 -6.26 3.52 -4.48
N PHE A 564 -7.44 3.27 -3.87
CA PHE A 564 -7.57 2.20 -2.88
C PHE A 564 -8.93 1.47 -3.03
N PRO A 565 -9.02 0.16 -2.68
CA PRO A 565 -10.30 -0.53 -2.67
C PRO A 565 -11.31 0.19 -1.77
N GLU A 566 -12.52 0.45 -2.27
CA GLU A 566 -13.58 1.10 -1.52
C GLU A 566 -14.31 0.10 -0.62
N ALA A 567 -14.14 0.24 0.70
CA ALA A 567 -14.81 -0.56 1.72
C ALA A 567 -15.35 0.34 2.83
N ASP A 568 -16.55 0.02 3.32
CA ASP A 568 -17.16 0.64 4.49
C ASP A 568 -18.15 -0.33 5.13
N ILE A 569 -17.97 -0.62 6.42
CA ILE A 569 -18.92 -1.41 7.20
C ILE A 569 -19.33 -0.61 8.43
N PRO A 570 -20.62 -0.61 8.81
CA PRO A 570 -21.09 0.00 10.05
C PRO A 570 -20.24 -0.46 11.24
N ARG A 571 -19.90 0.45 12.15
CA ARG A 571 -19.18 0.09 13.38
C ARG A 571 -20.13 -0.66 14.31
N LEU A 572 -19.74 -1.85 14.73
CA LEU A 572 -20.44 -2.59 15.78
C LEU A 572 -19.97 -2.09 17.15
N GLU A 573 -20.90 -1.63 17.98
CA GLU A 573 -20.58 -1.18 19.34
C GLU A 573 -20.04 -2.32 20.21
N GLY A 574 -19.04 -2.01 21.04
CA GLY A 574 -18.40 -2.99 21.92
C GLY A 574 -17.56 -4.05 21.20
N LYS A 575 -17.32 -3.90 19.89
CA LYS A 575 -16.48 -4.81 19.08
C LYS A 575 -15.14 -4.16 18.74
N HIS A 576 -14.16 -5.00 18.47
CA HIS A 576 -12.82 -4.56 18.11
C HIS A 576 -12.62 -4.67 16.60
N ARG A 577 -12.12 -3.60 15.98
CA ARG A 577 -11.99 -3.52 14.53
C ARG A 577 -10.53 -3.66 14.10
N ILE A 578 -10.30 -4.50 13.10
CA ILE A 578 -9.02 -4.65 12.40
C ILE A 578 -9.17 -4.21 10.95
N LEU A 579 -8.17 -3.49 10.50
CA LEU A 579 -7.95 -3.15 9.12
C LEU A 579 -6.74 -3.95 8.64
N HIS A 580 -6.92 -4.78 7.61
CA HIS A 580 -5.88 -5.62 7.06
C HIS A 580 -5.69 -5.35 5.56
N ILE A 581 -4.57 -4.71 5.23
CA ILE A 581 -4.16 -4.39 3.87
C ILE A 581 -3.13 -5.43 3.44
N HIS A 582 -3.35 -6.05 2.28
CA HIS A 582 -2.53 -7.16 1.80
C HIS A 582 -2.42 -7.16 0.27
N LYS A 583 -1.44 -7.89 -0.24
CA LYS A 583 -1.35 -8.23 -1.67
C LYS A 583 -2.54 -9.09 -2.06
N ASN A 584 -3.18 -8.77 -3.18
CA ASN A 584 -4.34 -9.48 -3.69
C ASN A 584 -3.95 -10.82 -4.33
N VAL A 585 -3.68 -11.83 -3.49
CA VAL A 585 -3.31 -13.18 -3.93
C VAL A 585 -4.14 -14.25 -3.21
N PRO A 586 -4.32 -15.44 -3.80
CA PRO A 586 -5.10 -16.51 -3.19
C PRO A 586 -4.57 -16.93 -1.81
N GLY A 587 -5.48 -17.21 -0.88
CA GLY A 587 -5.15 -17.80 0.43
C GLY A 587 -5.06 -16.82 1.60
N VAL A 588 -4.93 -15.52 1.37
CA VAL A 588 -4.76 -14.53 2.46
C VAL A 588 -5.94 -14.52 3.44
N LEU A 589 -7.18 -14.49 2.94
CA LEU A 589 -8.37 -14.59 3.80
C LEU A 589 -8.41 -15.89 4.61
N ALA A 590 -7.95 -17.01 4.04
CA ALA A 590 -7.90 -18.29 4.75
C ALA A 590 -6.88 -18.24 5.89
N LYS A 591 -5.70 -17.64 5.66
CA LYS A 591 -4.68 -17.41 6.71
C LYS A 591 -5.24 -16.56 7.85
N ILE A 592 -5.89 -15.44 7.54
CA ILE A 592 -6.51 -14.54 8.52
C ILE A 592 -7.60 -15.26 9.33
N ASN A 593 -8.53 -15.94 8.67
CA ASN A 593 -9.61 -16.66 9.35
C ASN A 593 -9.10 -17.83 10.19
N THR A 594 -7.99 -18.46 9.77
CA THR A 594 -7.32 -19.51 10.54
C THR A 594 -6.76 -18.94 11.85
N ILE A 595 -6.15 -17.75 11.82
CA ILE A 595 -5.67 -17.07 13.04
C ILE A 595 -6.83 -16.85 14.01
N PHE A 596 -7.97 -16.30 13.55
CA PHE A 596 -9.13 -16.10 14.42
C PHE A 596 -9.68 -17.41 14.97
N SER A 597 -9.85 -18.43 14.11
CA SER A 597 -10.35 -19.74 14.51
C SER A 597 -9.45 -20.44 15.54
N GLN A 598 -8.12 -20.39 15.35
CA GLN A 598 -7.15 -20.96 16.28
C GLN A 598 -7.14 -20.27 17.65
N ARG A 599 -7.60 -19.01 17.70
CA ARG A 599 -7.65 -18.19 18.91
C ARG A 599 -9.05 -18.08 19.51
N HIS A 600 -10.00 -18.85 18.99
CA HIS A 600 -11.39 -18.83 19.45
C HIS A 600 -12.03 -17.43 19.39
N ILE A 601 -11.62 -16.63 18.39
CA ILE A 601 -12.15 -15.28 18.15
C ILE A 601 -13.28 -15.39 17.12
N ASN A 602 -14.46 -14.85 17.46
CA ASN A 602 -15.60 -14.82 16.54
C ASN A 602 -15.51 -13.58 15.64
N VAL A 603 -15.84 -13.76 14.35
CA VAL A 603 -15.98 -12.66 13.39
C VAL A 603 -17.45 -12.23 13.35
N GLU A 604 -17.72 -10.99 13.74
CA GLU A 604 -19.07 -10.43 13.85
C GLU A 604 -19.49 -9.65 12.60
N GLY A 605 -18.51 -9.09 11.90
CA GLY A 605 -18.71 -8.39 10.65
C GLY A 605 -17.42 -8.34 9.85
N GLN A 606 -17.50 -8.51 8.54
CA GLN A 606 -16.36 -8.36 7.67
C GLN A 606 -16.75 -7.84 6.28
N MET A 607 -15.87 -7.07 5.67
CA MET A 607 -15.95 -6.70 4.26
C MET A 607 -14.55 -6.69 3.67
N LEU A 608 -14.39 -7.45 2.59
CA LEU A 608 -13.22 -7.41 1.74
C LEU A 608 -13.59 -6.68 0.45
N GLN A 609 -12.72 -5.77 0.02
CA GLN A 609 -12.70 -5.29 -1.36
C GLN A 609 -11.28 -5.39 -1.91
N THR A 610 -11.17 -5.63 -3.22
CA THR A 610 -9.89 -5.72 -3.94
C THR A 610 -9.86 -4.75 -5.11
N HIS A 611 -8.69 -4.17 -5.41
CA HIS A 611 -8.45 -3.32 -6.57
C HIS A 611 -7.01 -3.53 -7.06
N GLY A 612 -6.84 -4.02 -8.29
CA GLY A 612 -5.53 -4.43 -8.80
C GLY A 612 -4.87 -5.44 -7.87
N ASP A 613 -3.64 -5.12 -7.45
CA ASP A 613 -2.79 -5.98 -6.64
C ASP A 613 -3.02 -5.84 -5.12
N ILE A 614 -4.05 -5.10 -4.69
CA ILE A 614 -4.29 -4.80 -3.27
C ILE A 614 -5.66 -5.31 -2.83
N GLY A 615 -5.67 -6.01 -1.70
CA GLY A 615 -6.86 -6.38 -0.94
C GLY A 615 -6.95 -5.58 0.35
N TYR A 616 -8.17 -5.15 0.69
CA TYR A 616 -8.46 -4.43 1.92
C TYR A 616 -9.62 -5.07 2.68
N LEU A 617 -9.31 -5.61 3.85
CA LEU A 617 -10.28 -6.24 4.74
C LEU A 617 -10.53 -5.34 5.96
N ILE A 618 -11.79 -5.03 6.21
CA ILE A 618 -12.28 -4.52 7.49
C ILE A 618 -12.95 -5.69 8.20
N VAL A 619 -12.57 -5.97 9.44
CA VAL A 619 -13.14 -7.05 10.24
C VAL A 619 -13.41 -6.60 11.67
N ASP A 620 -14.61 -6.87 12.16
CA ASP A 620 -15.03 -6.69 13.55
C ASP A 620 -15.06 -8.05 14.25
N VAL A 621 -14.47 -8.10 15.44
CA VAL A 621 -14.40 -9.30 16.27
C VAL A 621 -14.94 -9.05 17.68
N ASP A 622 -15.33 -10.13 18.35
CA ASP A 622 -16.02 -10.13 19.64
C ASP A 622 -15.12 -9.91 20.87
N HIS A 623 -13.80 -10.05 20.73
CA HIS A 623 -12.82 -9.87 21.81
C HIS A 623 -11.83 -8.75 21.52
N GLN A 624 -11.23 -8.19 22.57
CA GLN A 624 -10.06 -7.36 22.41
C GLN A 624 -8.94 -8.21 21.82
N ILE A 625 -8.49 -7.82 20.64
CA ILE A 625 -7.43 -8.52 19.95
C ILE A 625 -6.15 -8.34 20.76
N SER A 626 -5.57 -9.47 21.14
CA SER A 626 -4.29 -9.44 21.78
C SER A 626 -3.20 -8.93 20.86
N GLU A 627 -2.13 -8.42 21.48
CA GLU A 627 -0.95 -7.99 20.73
C GLU A 627 -0.35 -9.14 19.90
N GLN A 628 -0.51 -10.38 20.34
CA GLN A 628 -0.08 -11.57 19.59
C GLN A 628 -0.89 -11.76 18.31
N VAL A 629 -2.22 -11.72 18.39
CA VAL A 629 -3.08 -11.86 17.19
C VAL A 629 -2.78 -10.75 16.20
N PHE A 630 -2.56 -9.53 16.70
CA PHE A 630 -2.14 -8.41 15.87
C PHE A 630 -0.80 -8.68 15.16
N GLN A 631 0.21 -9.16 15.89
CA GLN A 631 1.51 -9.54 15.32
C GLN A 631 1.38 -10.68 14.29
N LEU A 632 0.60 -11.72 14.59
CA LEU A 632 0.38 -12.84 13.66
C LEU A 632 -0.15 -12.36 12.31
N MET A 633 -1.10 -11.43 12.32
CA MET A 633 -1.62 -10.84 11.10
C MET A 633 -0.57 -9.99 10.37
N GLN A 634 0.30 -9.27 11.12
CA GLN A 634 1.42 -8.52 10.54
C GLN A 634 2.46 -9.43 9.86
N HIS A 635 2.64 -10.65 10.38
CA HIS A 635 3.62 -11.63 9.89
C HIS A 635 3.11 -12.54 8.77
N ILE A 636 1.85 -12.39 8.34
CA ILE A 636 1.38 -13.01 7.10
C ILE A 636 2.21 -12.43 5.94
N THR A 637 2.81 -13.31 5.13
CA THR A 637 3.75 -12.95 4.06
C THR A 637 3.21 -11.89 3.09
N GLU A 638 1.92 -11.94 2.80
CA GLU A 638 1.23 -11.03 1.87
C GLU A 638 0.79 -9.71 2.51
N THR A 639 0.93 -9.55 3.82
CA THR A 639 0.49 -8.36 4.54
C THR A 639 1.33 -7.15 4.17
N ILE A 640 0.65 -6.08 3.78
CA ILE A 640 1.22 -4.76 3.58
C ILE A 640 1.16 -3.97 4.89
N ARG A 641 0.00 -4.00 5.56
CA ARG A 641 -0.22 -3.26 6.80
C ARG A 641 -1.42 -3.79 7.58
N VAL A 642 -1.30 -3.81 8.90
CA VAL A 642 -2.40 -4.09 9.83
C VAL A 642 -2.57 -2.91 10.78
N ARG A 643 -3.82 -2.52 11.04
CA ARG A 643 -4.17 -1.52 12.06
C ARG A 643 -5.35 -2.00 12.87
N ARG A 644 -5.34 -1.68 14.17
CA ARG A 644 -6.51 -1.81 15.04
C ARG A 644 -7.16 -0.45 15.23
N ILE A 645 -8.48 -0.46 15.36
CA ILE A 645 -9.28 0.69 15.73
C ILE A 645 -9.95 0.34 17.05
N THR A 646 -9.68 1.16 18.06
CA THR A 646 -10.21 1.03 19.41
C THR A 646 -11.49 1.83 19.61
#